data_AF-A0A7V4LP16-F1
#
_entry.id   AF-A0A7V4LP16-F1
#
_cell.length_a   1.000
_cell.length_b   1.000
_cell.length_c   1.000
_cell.angle_alpha   90.00
_cell.angle_beta   90.00
_cell.angle_gamma   90.00
#
_symmetry.space_group_name_H-M   'P 1'
#
loop_
_entity.id
_entity.type
_entity.pdbx_description
1 polymer ?
#
loop_
_entity_poly.entity_id
_entity_poly.type
_entity_poly.pdbx_seq_one_letter_code
_entity_poly.pdbx_strand_id
1 'polypeptide(L)'
;MRFLLFLFFLPVMLSGQQKTIISLHGIWQFQIDSLKVGEAEQWYNRDLPLSIKLPGSTDEGGFGKVHVNGTPLYDGQPEIYRLARKHVYIGAAWYRKEISLPLDWKNKRVFLSLERCMWQTKIWVNGKYAGENNSLCTPHHYEISKFLNPGKNIISIRVDNSPQINLGSWSHGYSPEIQTIWNGVIGKIEISAVPSVHIQDVQVFPSFEKQLLTVKLKINNPDSQKLSGLLKFTIKDKDAKILSYIQKVDKSDALEPLTVVIPLEGRLKPWNEFTPQLYQLQIEASLGKAAVIKELTFGVRDLKTENGRFVLNGNKLFLRGEHDAGSFPLTGYPSMDKADWIRIFQIGKSYGLNHWRFHSWCPPEAAFEAADETGIIIQAELPLFSQPWEHSLVGTDPARDEFLKSELKRILDTYGNHPSFGLMCMGNELKGDPKVMQELVAFGKKYDPRHLYAGTANLEAIGVYERLEGDDYQVAHAGKYQGKRFERRMKDYFSAEIPNTQNDYAYTLNPPYNEWPIISHEVGQWTVFPDFREIEKYTGVLAPRNLEVFQSRLQQKGMLDQAKDFVMASGKLSALLYREEIERLLRTPGMGGFQLLDLHDYPGQGSALVGLLNQFWESKGLITPEEFRGFCNDVTLLLKMPKRTWLNNENFSASLVVPNYSISEISDIAVKWKVTAGDVVIKEGILEGKTVKQGEVNKIGELSFNLSTVSHATKLNITLEEPNLKVKNAYEIWVYPSAVNTDIPDNITLATTADSTLLKKITNGATVLLVTDKLPDTERMTFTTPFWSTILFDYQVKTMGILCKPDHPVFKNFPTDFYSNWQWWELTNDARVLRLNKTAPGYRPILQVIDHPVRNDKLGAIVETKIGKGKLLLCTLDVLSDPQNRYVARQLLKSILTYMSSPDFDPQENKELAEIIFSKANSSASVIQSVKSSPENSESPSLFAFDSDLASSWKIAASDTKVSCVIELNVSRLVMGCTMKLTDQDFNPAAFTVYVTDNPEDLGEPVITGEIPGNEVFEAKQWDNGFTIQKGKKGKFIILEIKPQKQNKAAIRVNEIQWIFGD
;
A
#
# COMPACT_ATOMS: atom_id res chain seq x y z
N MET A 1 -84.16 -3.68 -25.07
CA MET A 1 -83.27 -3.03 -24.07
C MET A 1 -82.12 -3.98 -23.81
N ARG A 2 -80.83 -3.63 -23.83
CA ARG A 2 -80.09 -2.39 -24.02
C ARG A 2 -78.66 -2.80 -24.46
N PHE A 3 -78.04 -1.89 -25.22
CA PHE A 3 -76.82 -2.00 -26.02
C PHE A 3 -75.54 -2.55 -25.34
N LEU A 4 -74.83 -3.40 -26.08
CA LEU A 4 -73.37 -3.60 -25.98
C LEU A 4 -72.66 -2.36 -26.55
N LEU A 5 -71.67 -1.83 -25.82
CA LEU A 5 -70.68 -0.87 -26.33
C LEU A 5 -69.30 -1.53 -26.26
N PHE A 6 -68.85 -2.05 -27.41
CA PHE A 6 -67.46 -2.45 -27.65
C PHE A 6 -66.64 -1.18 -27.87
N LEU A 7 -65.85 -0.77 -26.88
CA LEU A 7 -64.80 0.25 -27.05
C LEU A 7 -63.54 -0.44 -27.55
N PHE A 8 -63.30 -0.37 -28.86
CA PHE A 8 -62.01 -0.68 -29.48
C PHE A 8 -60.97 0.33 -28.96
N PHE A 9 -60.15 -0.07 -27.98
CA PHE A 9 -58.86 0.58 -27.75
C PHE A 9 -57.91 0.12 -28.85
N LEU A 10 -57.76 0.93 -29.90
CA LEU A 10 -56.62 0.80 -30.81
C LEU A 10 -55.33 0.96 -29.97
N PRO A 11 -54.38 0.02 -30.01
CA PRO A 11 -53.04 0.29 -29.50
C PRO A 11 -52.39 1.26 -30.49
N VAL A 12 -52.43 2.55 -30.17
CA VAL A 12 -51.51 3.49 -30.81
C VAL A 12 -50.12 3.05 -30.33
N MET A 13 -49.41 2.29 -31.16
CA MET A 13 -47.98 2.06 -31.00
C MET A 13 -47.29 3.40 -31.25
N LEU A 14 -47.26 4.26 -30.25
CA LEU A 14 -46.31 5.36 -30.18
C LEU A 14 -44.93 4.71 -30.05
N SER A 15 -44.15 4.70 -31.13
CA SER A 15 -42.74 4.35 -31.07
C SER A 15 -42.06 5.36 -30.13
N GLY A 16 -41.68 4.91 -28.93
CA GLY A 16 -40.97 5.75 -27.97
C GLY A 16 -39.70 6.32 -28.61
N GLN A 17 -39.48 7.62 -28.49
CA GLN A 17 -38.27 8.25 -29.02
C GLN A 17 -37.11 7.95 -28.07
N GLN A 18 -36.13 7.17 -28.53
CA GLN A 18 -34.89 6.89 -27.81
C GLN A 18 -33.86 8.02 -28.00
N LYS A 19 -32.95 8.13 -27.02
CA LYS A 19 -31.74 8.95 -27.11
C LYS A 19 -30.92 8.52 -28.33
N THR A 20 -30.65 9.44 -29.25
CA THR A 20 -29.72 9.21 -30.37
C THR A 20 -28.33 9.69 -29.96
N ILE A 21 -27.29 8.90 -30.21
CA ILE A 21 -25.90 9.20 -29.81
C ILE A 21 -25.01 9.23 -31.05
N ILE A 22 -24.13 10.22 -31.12
CA ILE A 22 -23.05 10.34 -32.11
C ILE A 22 -21.73 10.36 -31.34
N SER A 23 -20.87 9.38 -31.61
CA SER A 23 -19.48 9.39 -31.10
C SER A 23 -18.65 10.45 -31.82
N LEU A 24 -17.83 11.16 -31.07
CA LEU A 24 -16.84 12.11 -31.57
C LEU A 24 -15.42 11.55 -31.55
N HIS A 25 -15.26 10.23 -31.46
CA HIS A 25 -13.95 9.58 -31.48
C HIS A 25 -13.23 9.83 -32.83
N GLY A 26 -11.90 9.73 -32.82
CA GLY A 26 -11.05 9.86 -33.99
C GLY A 26 -10.13 11.08 -33.92
N ILE A 27 -9.77 11.63 -35.08
CA ILE A 27 -8.82 12.73 -35.17
C ILE A 27 -9.51 14.07 -34.86
N TRP A 28 -8.81 14.90 -34.10
CA TRP A 28 -9.15 16.29 -33.76
C TRP A 28 -8.01 17.19 -34.22
N GLN A 29 -8.32 18.40 -34.67
CA GLN A 29 -7.32 19.47 -34.79
C GLN A 29 -6.85 19.85 -33.38
N PHE A 30 -5.58 20.18 -33.23
CA PHE A 30 -4.92 20.29 -31.92
C PHE A 30 -3.92 21.44 -31.86
N GLN A 31 -3.80 22.07 -30.69
CA GLN A 31 -2.70 22.99 -30.38
C GLN A 31 -2.46 23.10 -28.86
N ILE A 32 -1.20 22.99 -28.44
CA ILE A 32 -0.76 23.33 -27.07
C ILE A 32 -0.80 24.85 -26.88
N ASP A 33 -1.31 25.30 -25.74
CA ASP A 33 -1.40 26.71 -25.34
C ASP A 33 -0.58 26.98 -24.08
N SER A 34 0.73 26.74 -24.17
CA SER A 34 1.69 26.93 -23.07
C SER A 34 1.79 28.38 -22.58
N LEU A 35 1.39 29.34 -23.40
CA LEU A 35 1.39 30.78 -23.08
C LEU A 35 0.02 31.31 -22.62
N LYS A 36 -1.02 30.46 -22.62
CA LYS A 36 -2.41 30.81 -22.27
C LYS A 36 -2.98 31.98 -23.09
N VAL A 37 -2.63 32.07 -24.37
CA VAL A 37 -3.07 33.13 -25.29
C VAL A 37 -4.28 32.72 -26.14
N GLY A 38 -4.63 31.43 -26.17
CA GLY A 38 -5.60 30.91 -27.12
C GLY A 38 -7.02 31.45 -26.96
N GLU A 39 -7.44 31.80 -25.74
CA GLU A 39 -8.76 32.45 -25.54
C GLU A 39 -8.74 33.88 -26.09
N ALA A 40 -7.65 34.64 -25.83
CA ALA A 40 -7.49 36.02 -26.27
C ALA A 40 -7.34 36.15 -27.80
N GLU A 41 -6.62 35.22 -28.42
CA GLU A 41 -6.46 35.12 -29.87
C GLU A 41 -7.59 34.35 -30.57
N GLN A 42 -8.63 33.96 -29.83
CA GLN A 42 -9.81 33.27 -30.36
C GLN A 42 -9.52 31.98 -31.14
N TRP A 43 -8.64 31.12 -30.60
CA TRP A 43 -8.27 29.86 -31.27
C TRP A 43 -9.45 28.92 -31.51
N TYR A 44 -10.55 29.08 -30.74
CA TYR A 44 -11.82 28.40 -30.99
C TYR A 44 -12.46 28.70 -32.36
N ASN A 45 -12.03 29.79 -33.03
CA ASN A 45 -12.54 30.26 -34.33
C ASN A 45 -11.58 30.06 -35.52
N ARG A 46 -10.42 29.42 -35.33
CA ARG A 46 -9.47 29.15 -36.41
C ARG A 46 -9.13 27.65 -36.50
N ASP A 47 -8.56 27.24 -37.62
CA ASP A 47 -7.99 25.89 -37.74
C ASP A 47 -6.73 25.78 -36.88
N LEU A 48 -6.59 24.66 -36.18
CA LEU A 48 -5.40 24.37 -35.37
C LEU A 48 -4.38 23.58 -36.20
N PRO A 49 -3.08 23.86 -36.06
CA PRO A 49 -2.06 23.39 -36.98
C PRO A 49 -1.66 21.92 -36.81
N LEU A 50 -1.96 21.31 -35.66
CA LEU A 50 -1.62 19.92 -35.37
C LEU A 50 -2.88 19.04 -35.35
N SER A 51 -2.68 17.73 -35.24
CA SER A 51 -3.76 16.77 -35.07
C SER A 51 -3.46 15.80 -33.93
N ILE A 52 -4.49 15.37 -33.21
CA ILE A 52 -4.39 14.38 -32.15
C ILE A 52 -5.58 13.42 -32.21
N LYS A 53 -5.38 12.16 -31.78
CA LYS A 53 -6.47 11.18 -31.67
C LYS A 53 -7.11 11.32 -30.29
N LEU A 54 -8.44 11.46 -30.25
CA LEU A 54 -9.22 11.37 -29.02
C LEU A 54 -10.29 10.27 -29.15
N PRO A 55 -10.66 9.57 -28.06
CA PRO A 55 -10.08 9.71 -26.72
C PRO A 55 -8.61 9.32 -26.64
N GLY A 56 -7.90 9.97 -25.73
CA GLY A 56 -6.45 9.86 -25.55
C GLY A 56 -5.85 11.10 -24.89
N SER A 57 -4.52 11.12 -24.81
CA SER A 57 -3.74 12.14 -24.12
C SER A 57 -2.66 12.78 -25.00
N THR A 58 -2.14 13.93 -24.57
CA THR A 58 -0.96 14.56 -25.17
C THR A 58 0.27 13.65 -25.15
N ASP A 59 0.40 12.81 -24.12
CA ASP A 59 1.50 11.87 -23.96
C ASP A 59 1.50 10.81 -25.07
N GLU A 60 0.32 10.23 -25.36
CA GLU A 60 0.12 9.29 -26.48
C GLU A 60 0.31 9.97 -27.84
N GLY A 61 -0.03 11.26 -27.93
CA GLY A 61 0.21 12.09 -29.11
C GLY A 61 1.68 12.49 -29.32
N GLY A 62 2.56 12.23 -28.35
CA GLY A 62 3.97 12.64 -28.39
C GLY A 62 4.17 14.16 -28.22
N PHE A 63 3.22 14.85 -27.59
CA PHE A 63 3.26 16.29 -27.39
C PHE A 63 3.67 16.64 -25.95
N GLY A 64 4.60 17.60 -25.82
CA GLY A 64 5.12 18.06 -24.53
C GLY A 64 6.64 18.04 -24.46
N LYS A 65 7.19 18.30 -23.28
CA LYS A 65 8.63 18.21 -23.02
C LYS A 65 9.04 16.74 -22.98
N VAL A 66 10.04 16.37 -23.79
CA VAL A 66 10.62 15.02 -23.81
C VAL A 66 11.49 14.82 -22.57
N HIS A 67 11.33 13.69 -21.88
CA HIS A 67 12.22 13.31 -20.77
C HIS A 67 13.59 12.88 -21.28
N VAL A 68 14.65 13.35 -20.61
CA VAL A 68 16.04 13.03 -20.96
C VAL A 68 16.60 12.07 -19.91
N ASN A 69 17.07 10.90 -20.36
CA ASN A 69 17.62 9.88 -19.47
C ASN A 69 18.79 10.41 -18.63
N GLY A 70 18.85 10.00 -17.36
CA GLY A 70 19.88 10.44 -16.42
C GLY A 70 19.67 11.85 -15.88
N THR A 71 18.56 12.50 -16.21
CA THR A 71 18.15 13.78 -15.60
C THR A 71 16.99 13.57 -14.63
N PRO A 72 16.81 14.47 -13.65
CA PRO A 72 15.64 14.43 -12.79
C PRO A 72 14.33 14.43 -13.59
N LEU A 73 13.30 13.81 -13.04
CA LEU A 73 11.93 13.88 -13.53
C LEU A 73 11.46 15.34 -13.57
N TYR A 74 10.34 15.60 -14.26
CA TYR A 74 9.87 16.96 -14.51
C TYR A 74 9.51 17.77 -13.24
N ASP A 75 9.34 17.10 -12.10
CA ASP A 75 9.11 17.70 -10.78
C ASP A 75 10.37 17.68 -9.89
N GLY A 76 11.54 17.35 -10.44
CA GLY A 76 12.83 17.38 -9.74
C GLY A 76 13.21 16.08 -9.02
N GLN A 77 12.33 15.08 -8.98
CA GLN A 77 12.62 13.79 -8.35
C GLN A 77 13.61 12.95 -9.17
N PRO A 78 14.43 12.07 -8.56
CA PRO A 78 15.33 11.21 -9.31
C PRO A 78 14.55 10.13 -10.09
N GLU A 79 15.13 9.61 -11.17
CA GLU A 79 14.50 8.57 -12.01
C GLU A 79 14.18 7.27 -11.27
N ILE A 80 14.85 7.01 -10.14
CA ILE A 80 14.58 5.85 -9.29
C ILE A 80 13.32 6.00 -8.43
N TYR A 81 12.72 7.19 -8.40
CA TYR A 81 11.59 7.48 -7.53
C TYR A 81 10.28 6.88 -8.05
N ARG A 82 10.10 6.81 -9.38
CA ARG A 82 8.90 6.27 -10.03
C ARG A 82 9.10 6.05 -11.53
N LEU A 83 8.08 5.56 -12.22
CA LEU A 83 8.03 5.50 -13.68
C LEU A 83 8.12 6.92 -14.30
N ALA A 84 8.89 7.06 -15.38
CA ALA A 84 9.12 8.34 -16.06
C ALA A 84 8.15 8.53 -17.23
N ARG A 85 7.48 9.69 -17.31
CA ARG A 85 6.68 10.05 -18.49
C ARG A 85 7.60 10.39 -19.67
N LYS A 86 7.34 9.82 -20.85
CA LYS A 86 8.14 10.07 -22.07
C LYS A 86 7.96 11.51 -22.58
N HIS A 87 6.73 12.03 -22.53
CA HIS A 87 6.37 13.40 -22.91
C HIS A 87 5.53 14.02 -21.79
N VAL A 88 5.85 15.23 -21.36
CA VAL A 88 5.14 15.91 -20.27
C VAL A 88 4.55 17.22 -20.74
N TYR A 89 3.23 17.38 -20.59
CA TYR A 89 2.55 18.65 -20.78
C TYR A 89 1.54 18.93 -19.66
N ILE A 90 1.71 20.07 -18.99
CA ILE A 90 0.78 20.62 -17.99
C ILE A 90 0.46 22.05 -18.41
N GLY A 91 -0.82 22.35 -18.64
CA GLY A 91 -1.30 23.62 -19.15
C GLY A 91 -2.57 23.46 -19.98
N ALA A 92 -2.91 24.52 -20.70
CA ALA A 92 -4.09 24.55 -21.57
C ALA A 92 -3.78 23.94 -22.94
N ALA A 93 -4.66 23.10 -23.46
CA ALA A 93 -4.60 22.61 -24.83
C ALA A 93 -5.96 22.74 -25.52
N TRP A 94 -5.93 23.00 -26.83
CA TRP A 94 -7.11 23.22 -27.65
C TRP A 94 -7.33 22.04 -28.59
N TYR A 95 -8.58 21.60 -28.66
CA TYR A 95 -9.04 20.51 -29.50
C TYR A 95 -10.22 21.03 -30.33
N ARG A 96 -10.19 20.85 -31.65
CA ARG A 96 -11.25 21.32 -32.54
C ARG A 96 -11.69 20.23 -33.52
N LYS A 97 -13.00 20.08 -33.72
CA LYS A 97 -13.58 19.11 -34.65
C LYS A 97 -14.80 19.65 -35.34
N GLU A 98 -14.85 19.45 -36.67
CA GLU A 98 -16.07 19.60 -37.45
C GLU A 98 -16.90 18.34 -37.32
N ILE A 99 -18.20 18.53 -37.10
CA ILE A 99 -19.20 17.47 -37.03
C ILE A 99 -20.36 17.81 -37.96
N SER A 100 -21.09 16.79 -38.40
CA SER A 100 -22.33 16.98 -39.14
C SER A 100 -23.49 16.36 -38.37
N LEU A 101 -24.47 17.17 -37.99
CA LEU A 101 -25.64 16.73 -37.27
C LEU A 101 -26.78 16.33 -38.23
N PRO A 102 -27.51 15.26 -37.93
CA PRO A 102 -28.73 14.89 -38.65
C PRO A 102 -29.80 16.00 -38.63
N LEU A 103 -30.54 16.16 -39.74
CA LEU A 103 -31.58 17.19 -39.86
C LEU A 103 -32.78 16.97 -38.92
N ASP A 104 -33.03 15.72 -38.52
CA ASP A 104 -34.13 15.34 -37.61
C ASP A 104 -33.84 15.70 -36.14
N TRP A 105 -32.68 16.26 -35.83
CA TRP A 105 -32.35 16.80 -34.51
C TRP A 105 -32.96 18.19 -34.27
N LYS A 106 -33.61 18.78 -35.28
CA LYS A 106 -34.38 20.01 -35.13
C LYS A 106 -35.42 19.86 -34.01
N ASN A 107 -35.46 20.82 -33.08
CA ASN A 107 -36.32 20.84 -31.89
C ASN A 107 -35.99 19.76 -30.82
N LYS A 108 -34.87 19.04 -30.92
CA LYS A 108 -34.34 18.19 -29.85
C LYS A 108 -33.39 19.00 -28.95
N ARG A 109 -33.20 18.52 -27.73
CA ARG A 109 -32.19 19.01 -26.79
C ARG A 109 -30.91 18.22 -27.03
N VAL A 110 -29.79 18.91 -27.19
CA VAL A 110 -28.52 18.29 -27.57
C VAL A 110 -27.48 18.50 -26.47
N PHE A 111 -26.83 17.41 -26.05
CA PHE A 111 -25.85 17.41 -24.98
C PHE A 111 -24.50 16.87 -25.48
N LEU A 112 -23.42 17.60 -25.21
CA LEU A 112 -22.05 17.10 -25.32
C LEU A 112 -21.64 16.48 -23.98
N SER A 113 -21.08 15.27 -24.02
CA SER A 113 -20.56 14.56 -22.85
C SER A 113 -19.11 14.17 -23.09
N LEU A 114 -18.25 14.51 -22.13
CA LEU A 114 -16.85 14.11 -22.06
C LEU A 114 -16.71 13.20 -20.84
N GLU A 115 -16.42 11.91 -21.02
CA GLU A 115 -16.45 10.94 -19.92
C GLU A 115 -15.44 11.26 -18.83
N ARG A 116 -14.21 11.62 -19.20
CA ARG A 116 -13.21 12.02 -18.22
C ARG A 116 -12.20 13.00 -18.78
N CYS A 117 -11.99 14.07 -18.03
CA CYS A 117 -11.06 15.15 -18.31
C CYS A 117 -10.25 15.45 -17.06
N MET A 118 -9.05 15.99 -17.24
CA MET A 118 -8.24 16.55 -16.19
C MET A 118 -7.83 17.96 -16.63
N TRP A 119 -8.21 19.05 -15.98
CA TRP A 119 -9.23 19.19 -14.94
C TRP A 119 -10.36 20.09 -15.45
N GLN A 120 -10.05 21.31 -15.85
CA GLN A 120 -11.05 22.24 -16.37
C GLN A 120 -11.29 21.98 -17.86
N THR A 121 -12.55 21.99 -18.29
CA THR A 121 -12.88 22.13 -19.71
C THR A 121 -13.79 23.31 -19.99
N LYS A 122 -13.48 24.04 -21.07
CA LYS A 122 -14.32 25.10 -21.63
C LYS A 122 -14.71 24.75 -23.06
N ILE A 123 -15.96 24.99 -23.42
CA ILE A 123 -16.54 24.57 -24.69
C ILE A 123 -17.00 25.78 -25.52
N TRP A 124 -16.69 25.75 -26.82
CA TRP A 124 -17.27 26.63 -27.82
C TRP A 124 -17.89 25.81 -28.93
N VAL A 125 -19.05 26.27 -29.42
CA VAL A 125 -19.74 25.67 -30.55
C VAL A 125 -20.02 26.78 -31.56
N ASN A 126 -19.52 26.62 -32.78
CA ASN A 126 -19.58 27.63 -33.85
C ASN A 126 -19.10 29.02 -33.36
N GLY A 127 -18.02 29.04 -32.59
CA GLY A 127 -17.42 30.26 -32.04
C GLY A 127 -18.11 30.87 -30.83
N LYS A 128 -19.24 30.31 -30.39
CA LYS A 128 -19.99 30.79 -29.22
C LYS A 128 -19.64 29.97 -27.99
N TYR A 129 -19.35 30.63 -26.88
CA TYR A 129 -19.08 29.98 -25.60
C TYR A 129 -20.32 29.22 -25.09
N ALA A 130 -20.15 27.94 -24.80
CA ALA A 130 -21.23 27.03 -24.41
C ALA A 130 -21.17 26.60 -22.94
N GLY A 131 -20.07 26.89 -22.24
CA GLY A 131 -19.94 26.69 -20.80
C GLY A 131 -18.59 26.11 -20.39
N GLU A 132 -18.43 25.94 -19.08
CA GLU A 132 -17.26 25.34 -18.44
C GLU A 132 -17.66 24.32 -17.38
N ASN A 133 -16.75 23.40 -17.08
CA ASN A 133 -16.91 22.43 -16.02
C ASN A 133 -15.55 22.08 -15.40
N ASN A 134 -15.57 21.60 -14.17
CA ASN A 134 -14.39 21.41 -13.34
C ASN A 134 -14.58 20.20 -12.42
N SER A 135 -14.22 19.00 -12.86
CA SER A 135 -14.30 17.73 -12.13
C SER A 135 -13.05 16.87 -12.38
N LEU A 136 -12.73 15.97 -11.46
CA LEU A 136 -11.71 14.92 -11.65
C LEU A 136 -12.33 13.52 -11.69
N CYS A 137 -13.49 13.36 -11.05
CA CYS A 137 -14.10 12.07 -10.77
C CYS A 137 -15.27 11.72 -11.70
N THR A 138 -15.88 12.70 -12.37
CA THR A 138 -17.14 12.51 -13.09
C THR A 138 -17.17 13.13 -14.49
N PRO A 139 -18.05 12.65 -15.39
CA PRO A 139 -18.18 13.20 -16.73
C PRO A 139 -18.59 14.68 -16.76
N HIS A 140 -18.08 15.40 -17.76
CA HIS A 140 -18.50 16.77 -18.06
C HIS A 140 -19.64 16.78 -19.07
N HIS A 141 -20.80 17.30 -18.66
CA HIS A 141 -21.98 17.42 -19.51
C HIS A 141 -22.31 18.89 -19.84
N TYR A 142 -22.63 19.17 -21.10
CA TYR A 142 -22.97 20.50 -21.60
C TYR A 142 -24.22 20.45 -22.47
N GLU A 143 -25.21 21.29 -22.19
CA GLU A 143 -26.33 21.49 -23.11
C GLU A 143 -25.94 22.47 -24.22
N ILE A 144 -25.80 21.98 -25.45
CA ILE A 144 -25.28 22.76 -26.58
C ILE A 144 -26.34 23.13 -27.63
N SER A 145 -27.62 22.80 -27.38
CA SER A 145 -28.73 22.97 -28.33
C SER A 145 -28.79 24.36 -28.97
N LYS A 146 -28.56 25.42 -28.18
CA LYS A 146 -28.69 26.83 -28.59
C LYS A 146 -27.57 27.33 -29.51
N PHE A 147 -26.49 26.57 -29.64
CA PHE A 147 -25.29 26.99 -30.37
C PHE A 147 -25.13 26.26 -31.71
N LEU A 148 -25.97 25.26 -31.97
CA LEU A 148 -25.88 24.39 -33.13
C LEU A 148 -26.65 24.94 -34.34
N ASN A 149 -26.08 24.72 -35.52
CA ASN A 149 -26.70 24.89 -36.81
C ASN A 149 -27.17 23.53 -37.35
N PRO A 150 -28.17 23.48 -38.24
CA PRO A 150 -28.46 22.26 -38.99
C PRO A 150 -27.25 21.83 -39.85
N GLY A 151 -26.93 20.53 -39.87
CA GLY A 151 -25.78 20.01 -40.61
C GLY A 151 -24.45 20.32 -39.93
N LYS A 152 -23.56 21.04 -40.63
CA LYS A 152 -22.17 21.26 -40.18
C LYS A 152 -22.07 22.15 -38.95
N ASN A 153 -21.26 21.73 -37.99
CA ASN A 153 -20.95 22.45 -36.77
C ASN A 153 -19.48 22.27 -36.40
N ILE A 154 -18.90 23.25 -35.74
CA ILE A 154 -17.55 23.18 -35.18
C ILE A 154 -17.66 23.15 -33.66
N ILE A 155 -16.99 22.18 -33.04
CA ILE A 155 -16.81 22.10 -31.60
C ILE A 155 -15.34 22.36 -31.30
N SER A 156 -15.10 23.32 -30.41
CA SER A 156 -13.78 23.64 -29.87
C SER A 156 -13.79 23.44 -28.36
N ILE A 157 -12.81 22.71 -27.85
CA ILE A 157 -12.66 22.35 -26.44
C ILE A 157 -11.29 22.87 -25.99
N ARG A 158 -11.26 23.63 -24.90
CA ARG A 158 -10.03 23.92 -24.17
C ARG A 158 -10.00 23.02 -22.94
N VAL A 159 -8.96 22.20 -22.80
CA VAL A 159 -8.71 21.38 -21.60
C VAL A 159 -7.50 21.95 -20.88
N ASP A 160 -7.65 22.31 -19.61
CA ASP A 160 -6.55 22.79 -18.75
C ASP A 160 -6.36 21.84 -17.57
N ASN A 161 -5.24 21.11 -17.59
CA ASN A 161 -4.82 20.20 -16.52
C ASN A 161 -3.92 20.87 -15.49
N SER A 162 -3.79 22.20 -15.50
CA SER A 162 -3.17 22.93 -14.38
C SER A 162 -4.00 22.76 -13.10
N PRO A 163 -3.38 22.78 -11.90
CA PRO A 163 -4.12 22.65 -10.65
C PRO A 163 -5.11 23.82 -10.50
N GLN A 164 -6.39 23.50 -10.33
CA GLN A 164 -7.46 24.49 -10.13
C GLN A 164 -7.67 24.80 -8.65
N ILE A 165 -7.42 23.80 -7.81
CA ILE A 165 -7.43 23.84 -6.35
C ILE A 165 -6.17 23.08 -5.89
N ASN A 166 -5.62 23.46 -4.73
CA ASN A 166 -4.51 22.72 -4.14
C ASN A 166 -4.99 21.43 -3.47
N LEU A 167 -4.73 20.28 -4.09
CA LEU A 167 -5.04 18.94 -3.55
C LEU A 167 -3.83 18.23 -2.92
N GLY A 168 -2.66 18.88 -2.89
CA GLY A 168 -1.38 18.22 -2.60
C GLY A 168 -0.89 17.34 -3.77
N SER A 169 0.33 16.81 -3.65
CA SER A 169 0.94 15.95 -4.67
C SER A 169 0.59 14.46 -4.50
N TRP A 170 0.04 14.10 -3.35
CA TRP A 170 -0.32 12.72 -2.98
C TRP A 170 -1.81 12.39 -3.18
N SER A 171 -2.62 13.32 -3.70
CA SER A 171 -3.97 13.03 -4.18
C SER A 171 -3.87 12.23 -5.47
N HIS A 172 -4.12 10.92 -5.43
CA HIS A 172 -3.93 10.08 -6.61
C HIS A 172 -4.87 10.43 -7.75
N GLY A 173 -6.03 11.05 -7.49
CA GLY A 173 -6.89 11.65 -8.52
C GLY A 173 -6.21 12.72 -9.38
N TYR A 174 -5.12 13.33 -8.89
CA TYR A 174 -4.31 14.34 -9.56
C TYR A 174 -2.86 14.27 -9.04
N SER A 175 -2.09 13.25 -9.45
CA SER A 175 -0.72 13.04 -8.97
C SER A 175 0.24 12.69 -10.10
N PRO A 176 1.48 13.20 -10.08
CA PRO A 176 2.51 12.79 -11.03
C PRO A 176 2.94 11.33 -10.87
N GLU A 177 2.60 10.68 -9.75
CA GLU A 177 3.18 9.39 -9.34
C GLU A 177 2.47 8.16 -9.89
N ILE A 178 1.15 8.22 -10.04
CA ILE A 178 0.32 7.07 -10.39
C ILE A 178 -0.37 7.29 -11.73
N GLN A 179 -1.55 7.91 -11.71
CA GLN A 179 -2.34 8.13 -12.94
C GLN A 179 -1.88 9.34 -13.76
N THR A 180 -0.66 9.84 -13.48
CA THR A 180 -0.02 11.02 -14.06
C THR A 180 -0.90 12.30 -14.05
N ILE A 181 -0.33 13.41 -14.54
CA ILE A 181 -1.08 14.65 -14.81
C ILE A 181 -1.19 14.80 -16.33
N TRP A 182 -2.07 14.01 -16.95
CA TRP A 182 -2.29 13.99 -18.40
C TRP A 182 -3.17 15.17 -18.85
N ASN A 183 -3.06 15.56 -20.12
CA ASN A 183 -3.97 16.49 -20.78
C ASN A 183 -4.64 15.77 -21.94
N GLY A 184 -5.96 15.89 -22.07
CA GLY A 184 -6.74 15.20 -23.08
C GLY A 184 -8.18 14.99 -22.66
N VAL A 185 -8.88 14.15 -23.41
CA VAL A 185 -10.20 13.64 -23.04
C VAL A 185 -10.14 12.13 -23.22
N ILE A 186 -10.42 11.37 -22.18
CA ILE A 186 -10.39 9.90 -22.21
C ILE A 186 -11.81 9.33 -22.08
N GLY A 187 -12.01 8.09 -22.55
CA GLY A 187 -13.33 7.45 -22.56
C GLY A 187 -14.27 7.98 -23.64
N LYS A 188 -15.58 7.92 -23.41
CA LYS A 188 -16.63 8.35 -24.31
C LYS A 188 -16.54 9.86 -24.56
N ILE A 189 -16.55 10.24 -25.83
CA ILE A 189 -16.72 11.62 -26.28
C ILE A 189 -17.93 11.63 -27.20
N GLU A 190 -19.06 12.16 -26.74
CA GLU A 190 -20.34 11.91 -27.39
C GLU A 190 -21.22 13.14 -27.43
N ILE A 191 -22.01 13.24 -28.49
CA ILE A 191 -23.16 14.13 -28.54
C ILE A 191 -24.42 13.30 -28.55
N SER A 192 -25.39 13.68 -27.74
CA SER A 192 -26.68 13.03 -27.72
C SER A 192 -27.83 13.99 -27.92
N ALA A 193 -28.85 13.54 -28.64
CA ALA A 193 -30.11 14.25 -28.80
C ALA A 193 -31.23 13.53 -28.05
N VAL A 194 -31.96 14.29 -27.24
CA VAL A 194 -33.14 13.83 -26.51
C VAL A 194 -34.35 14.71 -26.86
N PRO A 195 -35.58 14.17 -26.77
CA PRO A 195 -36.78 14.98 -26.94
C PRO A 195 -36.85 16.15 -25.94
N SER A 196 -37.57 17.22 -26.28
CA SER A 196 -37.71 18.40 -25.40
C SER A 196 -38.21 18.02 -24.00
N VAL A 197 -39.28 17.22 -23.95
CA VAL A 197 -39.75 16.54 -22.75
C VAL A 197 -39.05 15.20 -22.64
N HIS A 198 -38.25 14.98 -21.60
CA HIS A 198 -37.51 13.73 -21.40
C HIS A 198 -37.31 13.44 -19.91
N ILE A 199 -36.99 12.18 -19.60
CA ILE A 199 -36.53 11.78 -18.27
C ILE A 199 -35.08 12.24 -18.15
N GLN A 200 -34.83 13.22 -17.28
CA GLN A 200 -33.52 13.83 -17.08
C GLN A 200 -32.65 12.93 -16.20
N ASP A 201 -33.12 12.66 -14.98
CA ASP A 201 -32.37 11.94 -13.95
C ASP A 201 -33.22 10.78 -13.41
N VAL A 202 -32.57 9.66 -13.10
CA VAL A 202 -33.20 8.51 -12.43
C VAL A 202 -32.23 7.94 -11.41
N GLN A 203 -32.69 7.85 -10.16
CA GLN A 203 -31.98 7.20 -9.06
C GLN A 203 -32.86 6.07 -8.52
N VAL A 204 -32.27 4.89 -8.33
CA VAL A 204 -32.95 3.71 -7.80
C VAL A 204 -32.41 3.33 -6.42
N PHE A 205 -33.33 3.02 -5.51
CA PHE A 205 -33.07 2.63 -4.13
C PHE A 205 -33.75 1.27 -3.90
N PRO A 206 -33.08 0.17 -4.27
CA PRO A 206 -33.58 -1.18 -4.00
C PRO A 206 -33.40 -1.53 -2.51
N SER A 207 -34.32 -2.32 -1.97
CA SER A 207 -34.18 -2.97 -0.65
C SER A 207 -34.60 -4.43 -0.74
N PHE A 208 -33.69 -5.32 -0.35
CA PHE A 208 -33.93 -6.76 -0.34
C PHE A 208 -34.81 -7.15 0.86
N GLU A 209 -34.54 -6.62 2.04
CA GLU A 209 -35.28 -6.84 3.28
C GLU A 209 -36.74 -6.38 3.14
N LYS A 210 -36.96 -5.18 2.58
CA LYS A 210 -38.32 -4.62 2.42
C LYS A 210 -39.04 -5.11 1.16
N GLN A 211 -38.34 -5.76 0.22
CA GLN A 211 -38.89 -6.16 -1.09
C GLN A 211 -39.50 -4.98 -1.87
N LEU A 212 -38.79 -3.86 -1.90
CA LEU A 212 -39.22 -2.63 -2.59
C LEU A 212 -38.11 -2.07 -3.48
N LEU A 213 -38.51 -1.48 -4.60
CA LEU A 213 -37.66 -0.63 -5.43
C LEU A 213 -38.25 0.78 -5.43
N THR A 214 -37.56 1.72 -4.78
CA THR A 214 -37.95 3.13 -4.83
C THR A 214 -37.21 3.80 -5.98
N VAL A 215 -37.95 4.35 -6.93
CA VAL A 215 -37.42 5.07 -8.10
C VAL A 215 -37.70 6.55 -7.93
N LYS A 216 -36.64 7.36 -7.83
CA LYS A 216 -36.73 8.83 -7.88
C LYS A 216 -36.35 9.27 -9.27
N LEU A 217 -37.23 10.00 -9.96
CA LEU A 217 -36.97 10.45 -11.32
C LEU A 217 -37.36 11.92 -11.51
N LYS A 218 -36.58 12.61 -12.33
CA LYS A 218 -36.84 14.00 -12.73
C LYS A 218 -37.22 14.04 -14.20
N ILE A 219 -38.33 14.71 -14.49
CA ILE A 219 -38.79 14.92 -15.87
C ILE A 219 -38.48 16.36 -16.22
N ASN A 220 -37.68 16.57 -17.26
CA ASN A 220 -37.45 17.90 -17.79
C ASN A 220 -38.61 18.28 -18.71
N ASN A 221 -39.26 19.40 -18.40
CA ASN A 221 -40.40 19.94 -19.14
C ASN A 221 -40.23 21.46 -19.32
N PRO A 222 -39.39 21.90 -20.27
CA PRO A 222 -38.93 23.28 -20.34
C PRO A 222 -40.04 24.27 -20.76
N ASP A 223 -41.11 23.78 -21.40
CA ASP A 223 -42.25 24.60 -21.83
C ASP A 223 -43.32 24.76 -20.72
N SER A 224 -43.06 24.23 -19.51
CA SER A 224 -43.98 24.20 -18.36
C SER A 224 -45.41 23.77 -18.73
N GLN A 225 -45.53 22.85 -19.69
CA GLN A 225 -46.83 22.35 -20.12
C GLN A 225 -47.41 21.47 -19.01
N LYS A 226 -48.71 21.57 -18.74
CA LYS A 226 -49.38 20.62 -17.84
C LYS A 226 -49.39 19.24 -18.48
N LEU A 227 -48.47 18.38 -18.05
CA LEU A 227 -48.35 17.02 -18.54
C LEU A 227 -49.12 16.07 -17.63
N SER A 228 -49.96 15.24 -18.23
CA SER A 228 -50.61 14.10 -17.58
C SER A 228 -50.38 12.85 -18.40
N GLY A 229 -50.28 11.69 -17.76
CA GLY A 229 -50.04 10.45 -18.48
C GLY A 229 -49.67 9.26 -17.61
N LEU A 230 -48.92 8.33 -18.18
CA LEU A 230 -48.52 7.07 -17.54
C LEU A 230 -47.00 6.90 -17.54
N LEU A 231 -46.47 6.44 -16.42
CA LEU A 231 -45.12 5.88 -16.34
C LEU A 231 -45.25 4.38 -16.18
N LYS A 232 -44.66 3.62 -17.09
CA LYS A 232 -44.59 2.17 -17.03
C LYS A 232 -43.16 1.75 -16.75
N PHE A 233 -42.99 1.04 -15.66
CA PHE A 233 -41.73 0.46 -15.20
C PHE A 233 -41.74 -1.03 -15.56
N THR A 234 -40.70 -1.50 -16.23
CA THR A 234 -40.52 -2.91 -16.60
C THR A 234 -39.16 -3.37 -16.10
N ILE A 235 -39.13 -4.37 -15.21
CA ILE A 235 -37.90 -4.98 -14.71
C ILE A 235 -37.64 -6.26 -15.52
N LYS A 236 -36.41 -6.40 -16.01
CA LYS A 236 -35.96 -7.53 -16.83
C LYS A 236 -34.71 -8.20 -16.26
N ASP A 237 -34.61 -9.51 -16.45
CA ASP A 237 -33.36 -10.30 -16.33
C ASP A 237 -33.05 -10.90 -17.70
N LYS A 238 -31.91 -10.52 -18.30
CA LYS A 238 -31.48 -10.99 -19.64
C LYS A 238 -32.63 -10.99 -20.67
N ASP A 239 -33.23 -9.81 -20.85
CA ASP A 239 -34.42 -9.54 -21.70
C ASP A 239 -35.76 -10.14 -21.26
N ALA A 240 -35.77 -11.13 -20.37
CA ALA A 240 -36.99 -11.70 -19.83
C ALA A 240 -37.66 -10.73 -18.85
N LYS A 241 -38.92 -10.37 -19.12
CA LYS A 241 -39.73 -9.51 -18.23
C LYS A 241 -40.08 -10.26 -16.94
N ILE A 242 -39.64 -9.72 -15.80
CA ILE A 242 -39.94 -10.25 -14.46
C ILE A 242 -41.16 -9.55 -13.85
N LEU A 243 -41.21 -8.22 -13.98
CA LEU A 243 -42.20 -7.38 -13.31
C LEU A 243 -42.59 -6.17 -14.18
N SER A 244 -43.84 -5.73 -14.08
CA SER A 244 -44.34 -4.50 -14.68
C SER A 244 -45.12 -3.72 -13.63
N TYR A 245 -44.91 -2.41 -13.57
CA TYR A 245 -45.66 -1.52 -12.71
C TYR A 245 -46.06 -0.26 -13.47
N ILE A 246 -47.28 0.26 -13.25
CA ILE A 246 -47.78 1.46 -13.93
C ILE A 246 -48.17 2.50 -12.88
N GLN A 247 -47.58 3.68 -12.99
CA GLN A 247 -47.92 4.85 -12.18
C GLN A 247 -48.64 5.89 -13.06
N LYS A 248 -49.79 6.38 -12.59
CA LYS A 248 -50.44 7.55 -13.19
C LYS A 248 -49.74 8.83 -12.73
N VAL A 249 -49.56 9.76 -13.66
CA VAL A 249 -49.05 11.10 -13.38
C VAL A 249 -50.15 12.11 -13.73
N ASP A 250 -50.66 12.81 -12.71
CA ASP A 250 -51.66 13.86 -12.88
C ASP A 250 -51.01 15.17 -13.36
N LYS A 251 -51.84 16.10 -13.87
CA LYS A 251 -51.41 17.39 -14.45
C LYS A 251 -50.41 18.11 -13.54
N SER A 252 -49.13 17.99 -13.87
CA SER A 252 -48.03 18.59 -13.13
C SER A 252 -47.33 19.63 -14.01
N ASP A 253 -46.97 20.78 -13.43
CA ASP A 253 -46.13 21.79 -14.07
C ASP A 253 -44.63 21.35 -14.13
N ALA A 254 -44.30 20.23 -13.46
CA ALA A 254 -43.04 19.47 -13.43
C ALA A 254 -41.72 20.27 -13.28
N LEU A 255 -41.36 20.53 -12.02
CA LEU A 255 -39.99 20.84 -11.56
C LEU A 255 -39.53 19.97 -10.36
N GLU A 256 -40.44 19.25 -9.69
CA GLU A 256 -40.14 18.39 -8.52
C GLU A 256 -39.82 16.94 -8.92
N PRO A 257 -38.87 16.26 -8.25
CA PRO A 257 -38.59 14.85 -8.48
C PRO A 257 -39.79 13.98 -8.07
N LEU A 258 -40.23 13.10 -8.99
CA LEU A 258 -41.27 12.11 -8.72
C LEU A 258 -40.65 10.91 -8.01
N THR A 259 -41.27 10.45 -6.92
CA THR A 259 -40.90 9.21 -6.22
C THR A 259 -41.97 8.15 -6.47
N VAL A 260 -41.56 6.99 -6.98
CA VAL A 260 -42.42 5.83 -7.22
C VAL A 260 -41.89 4.64 -6.44
N VAL A 261 -42.74 3.94 -5.70
CA VAL A 261 -42.37 2.75 -4.94
C VAL A 261 -42.97 1.52 -5.62
N ILE A 262 -42.11 0.60 -6.05
CA ILE A 262 -42.49 -0.61 -6.78
C ILE A 262 -42.29 -1.83 -5.86
N PRO A 263 -43.35 -2.57 -5.50
CA PRO A 263 -43.23 -3.86 -4.81
C PRO A 263 -42.50 -4.88 -5.67
N LEU A 264 -41.51 -5.58 -5.10
CA LEU A 264 -40.71 -6.60 -5.79
C LEU A 264 -41.30 -8.01 -5.68
N GLU A 265 -42.22 -8.23 -4.73
CA GLU A 265 -42.99 -9.47 -4.57
C GLU A 265 -42.13 -10.75 -4.44
N GLY A 266 -40.91 -10.66 -3.89
CA GLY A 266 -40.02 -11.83 -3.75
C GLY A 266 -39.42 -12.33 -5.07
N ARG A 267 -39.60 -11.60 -6.18
CA ARG A 267 -39.22 -12.08 -7.52
C ARG A 267 -37.75 -11.86 -7.88
N LEU A 268 -37.04 -11.02 -7.12
CA LEU A 268 -35.65 -10.63 -7.41
C LEU A 268 -34.71 -11.28 -6.39
N LYS A 269 -33.67 -11.94 -6.89
CA LYS A 269 -32.50 -12.41 -6.12
C LYS A 269 -31.60 -11.23 -5.71
N PRO A 270 -30.93 -11.32 -4.55
CA PRO A 270 -30.04 -10.28 -4.07
C PRO A 270 -28.70 -10.27 -4.84
N TRP A 271 -28.08 -9.10 -4.92
CA TRP A 271 -26.70 -8.90 -5.36
C TRP A 271 -25.74 -9.05 -4.17
N ASN A 272 -24.66 -9.82 -4.35
CA ASN A 272 -23.53 -9.95 -3.42
C ASN A 272 -22.29 -10.54 -4.12
N GLU A 273 -21.20 -10.77 -3.39
CA GLU A 273 -19.92 -11.27 -3.95
C GLU A 273 -19.99 -12.68 -4.57
N PHE A 274 -20.97 -13.49 -4.15
CA PHE A 274 -21.16 -14.87 -4.62
C PHE A 274 -22.22 -14.95 -5.72
N THR A 275 -23.22 -14.06 -5.66
CA THR A 275 -24.34 -13.96 -6.61
C THR A 275 -24.49 -12.49 -7.05
N PRO A 276 -23.67 -12.00 -8.00
CA PRO A 276 -23.73 -10.63 -8.50
C PRO A 276 -24.90 -10.44 -9.48
N GLN A 277 -26.13 -10.69 -9.03
CA GLN A 277 -27.31 -10.62 -9.90
C GLN A 277 -27.70 -9.17 -10.21
N LEU A 278 -27.77 -8.86 -11.51
CA LEU A 278 -28.17 -7.56 -12.04
C LEU A 278 -29.51 -7.66 -12.79
N TYR A 279 -30.22 -6.54 -12.86
CA TYR A 279 -31.48 -6.37 -13.57
C TYR A 279 -31.48 -5.09 -14.38
N GLN A 280 -32.25 -5.06 -15.46
CA GLN A 280 -32.53 -3.84 -16.20
C GLN A 280 -33.88 -3.26 -15.79
N LEU A 281 -33.91 -1.97 -15.47
CA LEU A 281 -35.14 -1.20 -15.31
C LEU A 281 -35.37 -0.36 -16.57
N GLN A 282 -36.46 -0.65 -17.28
CA GLN A 282 -36.96 0.15 -18.39
C GLN A 282 -38.13 1.02 -17.91
N ILE A 283 -38.02 2.33 -18.12
CA ILE A 283 -39.04 3.33 -17.77
C ILE A 283 -39.58 3.93 -19.06
N GLU A 284 -40.83 3.63 -19.37
CA GLU A 284 -41.57 4.20 -20.49
C GLU A 284 -42.49 5.31 -19.94
N ALA A 285 -42.25 6.56 -20.32
CA ALA A 285 -43.11 7.68 -19.97
C ALA A 285 -43.94 8.12 -21.18
N SER A 286 -45.27 7.99 -21.07
CA SER A 286 -46.25 8.47 -22.03
C SER A 286 -46.96 9.69 -21.42
N LEU A 287 -46.47 10.90 -21.72
CA LEU A 287 -46.91 12.16 -21.11
C LEU A 287 -47.40 13.12 -22.19
N GLY A 288 -48.71 13.37 -22.25
CA GLY A 288 -49.31 14.12 -23.35
C GLY A 288 -49.02 13.46 -24.71
N LYS A 289 -48.32 14.17 -25.60
CA LYS A 289 -47.84 13.65 -26.90
C LYS A 289 -46.42 13.06 -26.84
N ALA A 290 -45.71 13.24 -25.73
CA ALA A 290 -44.35 12.74 -25.57
C ALA A 290 -44.37 11.26 -25.16
N ALA A 291 -43.58 10.44 -25.85
CA ALA A 291 -43.30 9.06 -25.48
C ALA A 291 -41.78 8.90 -25.39
N VAL A 292 -41.26 8.71 -24.17
CA VAL A 292 -39.82 8.61 -23.90
C VAL A 292 -39.49 7.33 -23.14
N ILE A 293 -38.32 6.77 -23.42
CA ILE A 293 -37.83 5.55 -22.79
C ILE A 293 -36.47 5.84 -22.15
N LYS A 294 -36.29 5.41 -20.90
CA LYS A 294 -35.00 5.41 -20.19
C LYS A 294 -34.74 4.01 -19.65
N GLU A 295 -33.50 3.55 -19.78
CA GLU A 295 -33.04 2.27 -19.27
C GLU A 295 -31.85 2.49 -18.35
N LEU A 296 -31.74 1.66 -17.32
CA LEU A 296 -30.59 1.60 -16.42
C LEU A 296 -30.48 0.20 -15.79
N THR A 297 -29.27 -0.17 -15.39
CA THR A 297 -28.97 -1.42 -14.69
C THR A 297 -28.93 -1.19 -13.18
N PHE A 298 -29.38 -2.17 -12.40
CA PHE A 298 -29.30 -2.12 -10.93
C PHE A 298 -29.21 -3.54 -10.33
N GLY A 299 -28.72 -3.64 -9.10
CA GLY A 299 -28.75 -4.86 -8.28
C GLY A 299 -29.52 -4.63 -6.99
N VAL A 300 -30.13 -5.68 -6.43
CA VAL A 300 -30.92 -5.57 -5.19
C VAL A 300 -30.07 -5.98 -4.00
N ARG A 301 -29.74 -5.05 -3.10
CA ARG A 301 -29.01 -5.37 -1.86
C ARG A 301 -29.40 -4.44 -0.71
N ASP A 302 -29.21 -4.90 0.52
CA ASP A 302 -29.11 -4.03 1.70
C ASP A 302 -27.70 -4.15 2.27
N LEU A 303 -26.99 -3.02 2.37
CA LEU A 303 -25.70 -2.91 3.05
C LEU A 303 -25.89 -1.95 4.23
N LYS A 304 -25.61 -2.44 5.44
CA LYS A 304 -25.76 -1.67 6.68
C LYS A 304 -24.67 -2.00 7.68
N THR A 305 -24.57 -1.20 8.74
CA THR A 305 -23.79 -1.53 9.92
C THR A 305 -24.73 -1.89 11.06
N GLU A 306 -24.43 -3.00 11.75
CA GLU A 306 -25.27 -3.54 12.82
C GLU A 306 -24.38 -4.22 13.85
N ASN A 307 -24.50 -3.84 15.13
CA ASN A 307 -23.74 -4.42 16.25
C ASN A 307 -22.22 -4.49 16.01
N GLY A 308 -21.64 -3.41 15.48
CA GLY A 308 -20.21 -3.33 15.17
C GLY A 308 -19.76 -4.10 13.93
N ARG A 309 -20.69 -4.55 13.07
CA ARG A 309 -20.38 -5.37 11.89
C ARG A 309 -20.92 -4.77 10.61
N PHE A 310 -20.22 -5.00 9.51
CA PHE A 310 -20.81 -4.88 8.18
C PHE A 310 -21.81 -6.02 7.97
N VAL A 311 -22.98 -5.69 7.45
CA VAL A 311 -24.04 -6.66 7.13
C VAL A 311 -24.52 -6.43 5.71
N LEU A 312 -24.41 -7.47 4.87
CA LEU A 312 -24.87 -7.49 3.48
C LEU A 312 -26.00 -8.54 3.35
N ASN A 313 -27.20 -8.09 3.03
CA ASN A 313 -28.40 -8.94 2.88
C ASN A 313 -28.67 -9.85 4.11
N GLY A 314 -28.40 -9.35 5.32
CA GLY A 314 -28.57 -10.08 6.58
C GLY A 314 -27.39 -10.93 7.02
N ASN A 315 -26.36 -11.10 6.17
CA ASN A 315 -25.14 -11.85 6.51
C ASN A 315 -24.02 -10.90 6.92
N LYS A 316 -23.26 -11.26 7.95
CA LYS A 316 -22.06 -10.52 8.35
C LYS A 316 -21.00 -10.61 7.25
N LEU A 317 -20.46 -9.46 6.85
CA LEU A 317 -19.46 -9.32 5.80
C LEU A 317 -18.08 -9.08 6.40
N PHE A 318 -17.07 -9.73 5.81
CA PHE A 318 -15.67 -9.41 6.03
C PHE A 318 -15.06 -8.93 4.71
N LEU A 319 -14.55 -7.70 4.70
CA LEU A 319 -13.95 -7.10 3.52
C LEU A 319 -12.51 -7.60 3.37
N ARG A 320 -12.22 -8.29 2.26
CA ARG A 320 -10.90 -8.73 1.83
C ARG A 320 -10.47 -7.80 0.71
N GLY A 321 -9.84 -6.70 1.11
CA GLY A 321 -9.67 -5.51 0.29
C GLY A 321 -8.33 -5.41 -0.41
N GLU A 322 -8.37 -4.84 -1.60
CA GLU A 322 -7.24 -4.33 -2.36
C GLU A 322 -7.21 -2.81 -2.33
N HIS A 323 -6.01 -2.22 -2.42
CA HIS A 323 -5.82 -0.80 -2.70
C HIS A 323 -5.58 -0.58 -4.20
N ASP A 324 -6.19 0.46 -4.76
CA ASP A 324 -5.95 0.86 -6.15
C ASP A 324 -5.80 2.38 -6.25
N ALA A 325 -4.67 2.84 -6.79
CA ALA A 325 -4.38 4.26 -7.01
C ALA A 325 -4.56 4.73 -8.47
N GLY A 326 -5.03 3.86 -9.37
CA GLY A 326 -5.27 4.18 -10.78
C GLY A 326 -4.05 4.01 -11.69
N SER A 327 -3.18 3.04 -11.39
CA SER A 327 -1.92 2.83 -12.10
C SER A 327 -2.08 2.03 -13.40
N PHE A 328 -1.85 2.68 -14.54
CA PHE A 328 -1.92 2.06 -15.87
C PHE A 328 -0.71 2.51 -16.71
N PRO A 329 0.40 1.77 -16.71
CA PRO A 329 1.66 2.27 -17.26
C PRO A 329 1.69 2.54 -18.76
N LEU A 330 0.82 1.86 -19.53
CA LEU A 330 0.80 2.00 -20.98
C LEU A 330 0.16 3.31 -21.43
N THR A 331 -0.94 3.70 -20.79
CA THR A 331 -1.70 4.92 -21.10
C THR A 331 -1.31 6.09 -20.22
N GLY A 332 -0.75 5.81 -19.02
CA GLY A 332 -0.47 6.81 -18.01
C GLY A 332 -1.72 7.33 -17.30
N TYR A 333 -2.90 6.74 -17.53
CA TYR A 333 -4.19 7.09 -16.93
C TYR A 333 -5.12 5.88 -16.84
N PRO A 334 -6.19 5.88 -16.00
CA PRO A 334 -6.98 4.70 -15.73
C PRO A 334 -7.74 4.17 -16.95
N SER A 335 -7.84 2.84 -17.10
CA SER A 335 -8.58 2.27 -18.23
C SER A 335 -10.06 2.66 -18.19
N MET A 336 -10.59 3.02 -19.36
CA MET A 336 -12.00 3.32 -19.58
C MET A 336 -12.74 2.13 -20.20
N ASP A 337 -12.09 0.97 -20.30
CA ASP A 337 -12.65 -0.28 -20.81
C ASP A 337 -13.05 -1.20 -19.65
N LYS A 338 -14.32 -1.62 -19.63
CA LYS A 338 -14.85 -2.57 -18.65
C LYS A 338 -14.10 -3.90 -18.66
N ALA A 339 -13.64 -4.36 -19.83
CA ALA A 339 -12.94 -5.64 -19.95
C ALA A 339 -11.64 -5.69 -19.15
N ASP A 340 -10.90 -4.57 -19.08
CA ASP A 340 -9.66 -4.47 -18.30
C ASP A 340 -9.95 -4.61 -16.80
N TRP A 341 -11.00 -3.96 -16.32
CA TRP A 341 -11.43 -4.04 -14.92
C TRP A 341 -11.99 -5.42 -14.56
N ILE A 342 -12.76 -6.06 -15.46
CA ILE A 342 -13.21 -7.45 -15.27
C ILE A 342 -11.98 -8.37 -15.09
N ARG A 343 -10.95 -8.22 -15.93
CA ARG A 343 -9.71 -8.99 -15.80
C ARG A 343 -9.05 -8.77 -14.45
N ILE A 344 -8.86 -7.51 -14.04
CA ILE A 344 -8.24 -7.14 -12.76
C ILE A 344 -9.00 -7.74 -11.58
N PHE A 345 -10.32 -7.54 -11.54
CA PHE A 345 -11.16 -8.06 -10.45
C PHE A 345 -11.20 -9.58 -10.43
N GLN A 346 -11.25 -10.26 -11.58
CA GLN A 346 -11.17 -11.72 -11.64
C GLN A 346 -9.82 -12.24 -11.13
N ILE A 347 -8.72 -11.54 -11.41
CA ILE A 347 -7.41 -11.88 -10.86
C ILE A 347 -7.47 -11.78 -9.33
N GLY A 348 -7.83 -10.64 -8.73
CA GLY A 348 -7.86 -10.59 -7.26
C GLY A 348 -8.93 -11.49 -6.61
N LYS A 349 -10.07 -11.77 -7.28
CA LYS A 349 -11.00 -12.82 -6.82
C LYS A 349 -10.37 -14.21 -6.81
N SER A 350 -9.49 -14.52 -7.76
CA SER A 350 -8.73 -15.78 -7.72
C SER A 350 -7.80 -15.87 -6.51
N TYR A 351 -7.37 -14.73 -5.96
CA TYR A 351 -6.65 -14.58 -4.69
C TYR A 351 -7.59 -14.40 -3.47
N GLY A 352 -8.91 -14.54 -3.65
CA GLY A 352 -9.92 -14.49 -2.58
C GLY A 352 -10.36 -13.09 -2.13
N LEU A 353 -9.97 -12.03 -2.85
CA LEU A 353 -10.40 -10.67 -2.58
C LEU A 353 -11.86 -10.44 -3.00
N ASN A 354 -12.56 -9.53 -2.31
CA ASN A 354 -13.95 -9.16 -2.59
C ASN A 354 -14.22 -7.65 -2.56
N HIS A 355 -13.20 -6.86 -2.28
CA HIS A 355 -13.31 -5.43 -2.02
C HIS A 355 -12.17 -4.66 -2.68
N TRP A 356 -12.47 -3.50 -3.27
CA TRP A 356 -11.48 -2.57 -3.83
C TRP A 356 -11.66 -1.18 -3.23
N ARG A 357 -10.58 -0.62 -2.71
CA ARG A 357 -10.49 0.76 -2.24
C ARG A 357 -9.73 1.60 -3.26
N PHE A 358 -10.42 2.57 -3.86
CA PHE A 358 -9.81 3.55 -4.75
C PHE A 358 -9.21 4.70 -3.94
N HIS A 359 -7.93 4.59 -3.61
CA HIS A 359 -7.26 5.44 -2.64
C HIS A 359 -7.07 6.87 -3.15
N SER A 360 -7.70 7.84 -2.49
CA SER A 360 -7.75 9.26 -2.87
C SER A 360 -8.19 9.52 -4.31
N TRP A 361 -9.12 8.71 -4.84
CA TRP A 361 -9.81 8.96 -6.12
C TRP A 361 -11.11 8.15 -6.30
N CYS A 362 -11.86 8.48 -7.35
CA CYS A 362 -13.04 7.74 -7.79
C CYS A 362 -12.80 7.16 -9.20
N PRO A 363 -13.06 5.86 -9.40
CA PRO A 363 -12.79 5.20 -10.68
C PRO A 363 -13.83 5.53 -11.76
N PRO A 364 -13.55 5.24 -13.04
CA PRO A 364 -14.53 5.45 -14.11
C PRO A 364 -15.71 4.48 -14.02
N GLU A 365 -16.81 4.79 -14.74
CA GLU A 365 -18.02 3.95 -14.82
C GLU A 365 -17.68 2.49 -15.18
N ALA A 366 -16.72 2.29 -16.09
CA ALA A 366 -16.22 0.97 -16.49
C ALA A 366 -15.79 0.07 -15.31
N ALA A 367 -15.19 0.65 -14.26
CA ALA A 367 -14.81 -0.11 -13.07
C ALA A 367 -16.03 -0.46 -12.21
N PHE A 368 -17.00 0.44 -12.07
CA PHE A 368 -18.25 0.13 -11.37
C PHE A 368 -19.06 -0.96 -12.09
N GLU A 369 -19.18 -0.88 -13.41
CA GLU A 369 -19.84 -1.92 -14.22
C GLU A 369 -19.13 -3.28 -14.08
N ALA A 370 -17.80 -3.29 -14.12
CA ALA A 370 -17.03 -4.51 -13.92
C ALA A 370 -17.21 -5.08 -12.50
N ALA A 371 -17.24 -4.23 -11.48
CA ALA A 371 -17.43 -4.64 -10.09
C ALA A 371 -18.85 -5.16 -9.86
N ASP A 372 -19.85 -4.53 -10.48
CA ASP A 372 -21.25 -4.99 -10.46
C ASP A 372 -21.37 -6.40 -11.03
N GLU A 373 -20.71 -6.69 -12.15
CA GLU A 373 -20.75 -8.00 -12.83
C GLU A 373 -19.92 -9.08 -12.09
N THR A 374 -18.84 -8.68 -11.43
CA THR A 374 -17.93 -9.62 -10.75
C THR A 374 -18.23 -9.81 -9.26
N GLY A 375 -19.08 -8.97 -8.67
CA GLY A 375 -19.41 -9.01 -7.24
C GLY A 375 -18.33 -8.41 -6.35
N ILE A 376 -17.59 -7.41 -6.85
CA ILE A 376 -16.63 -6.64 -6.04
C ILE A 376 -17.35 -5.48 -5.36
N ILE A 377 -17.03 -5.24 -4.09
CA ILE A 377 -17.52 -4.09 -3.32
C ILE A 377 -16.51 -2.95 -3.43
N ILE A 378 -16.95 -1.80 -3.89
CA ILE A 378 -16.13 -0.62 -4.08
C ILE A 378 -16.20 0.32 -2.87
N GLN A 379 -15.04 0.76 -2.38
CA GLN A 379 -14.84 2.01 -1.64
C GLN A 379 -14.27 3.05 -2.60
N ALA A 380 -15.05 4.09 -2.89
CA ALA A 380 -14.55 5.28 -3.61
C ALA A 380 -14.13 6.35 -2.61
N GLU A 381 -13.15 7.17 -2.99
CA GLU A 381 -12.68 8.29 -2.17
C GLU A 381 -12.75 9.61 -2.93
N LEU A 382 -12.93 10.71 -2.20
CA LEU A 382 -12.69 12.03 -2.77
C LEU A 382 -11.19 12.22 -3.05
N PRO A 383 -10.82 13.06 -4.03
CA PRO A 383 -9.44 13.22 -4.47
C PRO A 383 -8.64 14.10 -3.51
N LEU A 384 -8.49 13.68 -2.26
CA LEU A 384 -7.67 14.36 -1.27
C LEU A 384 -6.85 13.38 -0.43
N PHE A 385 -5.56 13.69 -0.36
CA PHE A 385 -4.65 13.28 0.69
C PHE A 385 -4.06 14.56 1.26
N SER A 386 -4.40 14.91 2.51
CA SER A 386 -3.96 16.17 3.09
C SER A 386 -2.70 16.06 3.95
N GLN A 387 -1.77 17.00 3.77
CA GLN A 387 -0.55 17.11 4.56
C GLN A 387 -0.27 18.56 4.94
N PRO A 388 0.26 18.82 6.16
CA PRO A 388 0.58 20.19 6.59
C PRO A 388 1.57 20.91 5.67
N TRP A 389 2.62 20.21 5.23
CA TRP A 389 3.69 20.77 4.39
C TRP A 389 3.25 21.07 2.96
N GLU A 390 2.11 20.54 2.52
CA GLU A 390 1.51 20.84 1.21
C GLU A 390 0.37 21.87 1.31
N HIS A 391 0.10 22.42 2.49
CA HIS A 391 -1.01 23.33 2.75
C HIS A 391 -2.38 22.75 2.31
N SER A 392 -2.55 21.43 2.42
CA SER A 392 -3.74 20.71 1.94
C SER A 392 -4.70 20.28 3.07
N LEU A 393 -4.50 20.77 4.31
CA LEU A 393 -5.31 20.42 5.49
C LEU A 393 -6.79 20.78 5.33
N VAL A 394 -7.69 19.84 5.60
CA VAL A 394 -9.15 20.05 5.55
C VAL A 394 -9.57 21.22 6.46
N GLY A 395 -10.47 22.08 5.98
CA GLY A 395 -10.95 23.26 6.72
C GLY A 395 -10.11 24.52 6.55
N THR A 396 -8.94 24.44 5.90
CA THR A 396 -8.07 25.63 5.70
C THR A 396 -8.28 26.35 4.37
N ASP A 397 -8.98 25.73 3.42
CA ASP A 397 -9.27 26.29 2.09
C ASP A 397 -10.75 26.06 1.73
N PRO A 398 -11.61 27.08 1.90
CA PRO A 398 -13.03 26.96 1.58
C PRO A 398 -13.32 26.60 0.12
N ALA A 399 -12.46 26.99 -0.83
CA ALA A 399 -12.66 26.67 -2.23
C ALA A 399 -12.42 25.18 -2.49
N ARG A 400 -11.43 24.59 -1.82
CA ARG A 400 -11.21 23.14 -1.86
C ARG A 400 -12.34 22.37 -1.22
N ASP A 401 -12.77 22.79 -0.03
CA ASP A 401 -13.78 22.04 0.71
C ASP A 401 -15.13 22.07 -0.04
N GLU A 402 -15.49 23.21 -0.68
CA GLU A 402 -16.64 23.29 -1.58
C GLU A 402 -16.43 22.49 -2.88
N PHE A 403 -15.22 22.46 -3.45
CA PHE A 403 -14.89 21.59 -4.59
C PHE A 403 -15.13 20.11 -4.22
N LEU A 404 -14.62 19.64 -3.09
CA LEU A 404 -14.77 18.27 -2.62
C LEU A 404 -16.24 17.91 -2.36
N LYS A 405 -17.01 18.81 -1.77
CA LYS A 405 -18.46 18.66 -1.60
C LYS A 405 -19.20 18.56 -2.94
N SER A 406 -18.78 19.36 -3.92
CA SER A 406 -19.34 19.31 -5.28
C SER A 406 -19.00 18.00 -6.00
N GLU A 407 -17.77 17.50 -5.84
CA GLU A 407 -17.35 16.19 -6.37
C GLU A 407 -18.11 15.05 -5.70
N LEU A 408 -18.27 15.08 -4.36
CA LEU A 408 -19.08 14.11 -3.63
C LEU A 408 -20.49 14.02 -4.22
N LYS A 409 -21.16 15.16 -4.40
CA LYS A 409 -22.49 15.20 -5.00
C LYS A 409 -22.50 14.57 -6.40
N ARG A 410 -21.53 14.93 -7.25
CA ARG A 410 -21.45 14.42 -8.63
C ARG A 410 -21.19 12.91 -8.67
N ILE A 411 -20.31 12.40 -7.81
CA ILE A 411 -20.02 10.97 -7.68
C ILE A 411 -21.31 10.21 -7.33
N LEU A 412 -22.07 10.70 -6.35
CA LEU A 412 -23.34 10.09 -5.94
C LEU A 412 -24.40 10.15 -7.06
N ASP A 413 -24.49 11.28 -7.77
CA ASP A 413 -25.41 11.44 -8.90
C ASP A 413 -25.06 10.49 -10.07
N THR A 414 -23.77 10.33 -10.36
CA THR A 414 -23.28 9.59 -11.53
C THR A 414 -23.27 8.09 -11.27
N TYR A 415 -22.70 7.66 -10.14
CA TYR A 415 -22.38 6.25 -9.88
C TYR A 415 -23.26 5.60 -8.81
N GLY A 416 -24.11 6.34 -8.10
CA GLY A 416 -24.85 5.81 -6.94
C GLY A 416 -25.82 4.65 -7.24
N ASN A 417 -26.20 4.44 -8.51
CA ASN A 417 -27.04 3.31 -8.91
C ASN A 417 -26.30 1.96 -8.97
N HIS A 418 -24.97 1.95 -8.96
CA HIS A 418 -24.16 0.73 -9.03
C HIS A 418 -24.25 -0.04 -7.70
N PRO A 419 -24.74 -1.30 -7.68
CA PRO A 419 -24.81 -2.10 -6.45
C PRO A 419 -23.44 -2.35 -5.81
N SER A 420 -22.37 -2.37 -6.61
CA SER A 420 -20.98 -2.48 -6.14
C SER A 420 -20.51 -1.28 -5.34
N PHE A 421 -21.07 -0.08 -5.54
CA PHE A 421 -20.70 1.10 -4.76
C PHE A 421 -21.21 0.92 -3.32
N GLY A 422 -20.35 0.45 -2.43
CA GLY A 422 -20.72 0.10 -1.06
C GLY A 422 -20.31 1.15 -0.05
N LEU A 423 -19.09 1.67 -0.18
CA LEU A 423 -18.47 2.55 0.80
C LEU A 423 -18.01 3.85 0.12
N MET A 424 -18.24 4.99 0.77
CA MET A 424 -17.70 6.29 0.38
C MET A 424 -16.85 6.84 1.51
N CYS A 425 -15.62 7.26 1.20
CA CYS A 425 -14.74 7.91 2.17
C CYS A 425 -14.37 9.32 1.69
N MET A 426 -14.26 10.29 2.61
CA MET A 426 -13.99 11.69 2.19
C MET A 426 -12.53 11.93 1.79
N GLY A 427 -11.65 10.94 1.92
CA GLY A 427 -10.26 10.99 1.47
C GLY A 427 -9.34 10.09 2.27
N ASN A 428 -8.05 10.14 1.94
CA ASN A 428 -7.01 9.35 2.59
C ASN A 428 -6.21 10.18 3.59
N GLU A 429 -5.98 9.63 4.79
CA GLU A 429 -5.14 10.22 5.84
C GLU A 429 -5.41 11.71 6.04
N LEU A 430 -6.69 12.07 6.06
CA LEU A 430 -7.09 13.46 6.16
C LEU A 430 -6.67 14.03 7.51
N LYS A 431 -6.15 15.25 7.44
CA LYS A 431 -5.64 16.10 8.50
C LYS A 431 -6.34 17.45 8.43
N GLY A 432 -6.49 18.12 9.56
CA GLY A 432 -7.19 19.40 9.65
C GLY A 432 -8.42 19.31 10.54
N ASP A 433 -9.45 20.09 10.23
CA ASP A 433 -10.66 20.18 11.05
C ASP A 433 -11.59 18.97 10.85
N PRO A 434 -11.77 18.10 11.88
CA PRO A 434 -12.67 16.95 11.78
C PRO A 434 -14.14 17.36 11.57
N LYS A 435 -14.56 18.57 11.94
CA LYS A 435 -15.95 19.03 11.74
C LYS A 435 -16.32 19.11 10.27
N VAL A 436 -15.40 19.58 9.43
CA VAL A 436 -15.64 19.66 7.98
C VAL A 436 -15.78 18.26 7.39
N MET A 437 -14.99 17.28 7.85
CA MET A 437 -15.13 15.88 7.44
C MET A 437 -16.50 15.32 7.85
N GLN A 438 -16.96 15.61 9.08
CA GLN A 438 -18.29 15.22 9.58
C GLN A 438 -19.42 15.87 8.77
N GLU A 439 -19.28 17.14 8.39
CA GLU A 439 -20.24 17.85 7.55
C GLU A 439 -20.36 17.24 6.15
N LEU A 440 -19.23 16.83 5.55
CA LEU A 440 -19.22 16.12 4.28
C LEU A 440 -19.90 14.74 4.39
N VAL A 441 -19.62 13.98 5.45
CA VAL A 441 -20.29 12.70 5.74
C VAL A 441 -21.79 12.90 5.92
N ALA A 442 -22.21 13.88 6.73
CA ALA A 442 -23.62 14.19 6.96
C ALA A 442 -24.33 14.63 5.67
N PHE A 443 -23.65 15.43 4.83
CA PHE A 443 -24.14 15.82 3.51
C PHE A 443 -24.34 14.60 2.61
N GLY A 444 -23.33 13.72 2.49
CA GLY A 444 -23.39 12.50 1.68
C GLY A 444 -24.54 11.60 2.10
N LYS A 445 -24.63 11.26 3.40
CA LYS A 445 -25.70 10.41 3.97
C LYS A 445 -27.10 10.97 3.72
N LYS A 446 -27.27 12.29 3.87
CA LYS A 446 -28.55 12.96 3.62
C LYS A 446 -28.91 12.97 2.15
N TYR A 447 -27.93 13.17 1.28
CA TYR A 447 -28.13 13.25 -0.17
C TYR A 447 -28.41 11.87 -0.77
N ASP A 448 -27.63 10.86 -0.36
CA ASP A 448 -27.72 9.49 -0.85
C ASP A 448 -27.46 8.44 0.26
N PRO A 449 -28.52 7.81 0.81
CA PRO A 449 -28.39 6.84 1.90
C PRO A 449 -28.05 5.41 1.44
N ARG A 450 -27.65 5.17 0.18
CA ARG A 450 -27.38 3.81 -0.36
C ARG A 450 -26.03 3.23 0.05
N HIS A 451 -25.12 4.08 0.52
CA HIS A 451 -23.73 3.77 0.81
C HIS A 451 -23.42 3.96 2.30
N LEU A 452 -22.35 3.32 2.76
CA LEU A 452 -21.77 3.57 4.09
C LEU A 452 -20.71 4.67 3.97
N TYR A 453 -20.64 5.58 4.95
CA TYR A 453 -19.76 6.75 4.88
C TYR A 453 -18.72 6.78 6.01
N ALA A 454 -17.53 7.28 5.71
CA ALA A 454 -16.50 7.59 6.71
C ALA A 454 -15.77 8.90 6.37
N GLY A 455 -15.40 9.66 7.40
CA GLY A 455 -14.73 10.95 7.26
C GLY A 455 -13.31 10.87 6.71
N THR A 456 -12.57 9.79 6.97
CA THR A 456 -11.23 9.56 6.39
C THR A 456 -10.80 8.11 6.55
N ALA A 457 -9.96 7.64 5.64
CA ALA A 457 -9.14 6.47 5.90
C ALA A 457 -7.97 6.87 6.83
N ASN A 458 -7.71 6.08 7.89
CA ASN A 458 -6.68 6.34 8.90
C ASN A 458 -6.89 7.66 9.69
N LEU A 459 -7.81 7.62 10.66
CA LEU A 459 -8.11 8.71 11.60
C LEU A 459 -6.92 9.10 12.49
N GLU A 460 -5.97 8.19 12.66
CA GLU A 460 -4.79 8.40 13.48
C GLU A 460 -3.90 9.51 12.92
N ALA A 461 -4.06 9.88 11.64
CA ALA A 461 -3.44 11.04 11.02
C ALA A 461 -3.75 12.36 11.75
N ILE A 462 -4.90 12.46 12.43
CA ILE A 462 -5.29 13.60 13.30
C ILE A 462 -5.20 13.28 14.80
N GLY A 463 -4.55 12.17 15.17
CA GLY A 463 -4.43 11.74 16.57
C GLY A 463 -5.73 11.20 17.18
N VAL A 464 -6.76 10.97 16.36
CA VAL A 464 -8.04 10.38 16.77
C VAL A 464 -8.00 8.89 16.49
N TYR A 465 -8.48 8.08 17.45
CA TYR A 465 -8.49 6.62 17.33
C TYR A 465 -9.89 6.03 17.28
N GLU A 466 -10.92 6.77 17.67
CA GLU A 466 -12.32 6.37 17.56
C GLU A 466 -12.92 6.96 16.28
N ARG A 467 -13.98 6.36 15.72
CA ARG A 467 -14.65 6.92 14.54
C ARG A 467 -15.16 8.34 14.81
N LEU A 468 -15.26 9.18 13.78
CA LEU A 468 -15.90 10.48 13.94
C LEU A 468 -17.41 10.31 14.11
N GLU A 469 -18.05 11.24 14.81
CA GLU A 469 -19.51 11.28 14.89
C GLU A 469 -20.11 11.31 13.47
N GLY A 470 -21.06 10.42 13.21
CA GLY A 470 -21.72 10.26 11.90
C GLY A 470 -21.12 9.19 10.99
N ASP A 471 -19.87 8.77 11.21
CA ASP A 471 -19.24 7.70 10.44
C ASP A 471 -19.96 6.35 10.65
N ASP A 472 -20.15 5.59 9.58
CA ASP A 472 -20.73 4.24 9.64
C ASP A 472 -19.68 3.17 9.94
N TYR A 473 -18.43 3.40 9.56
CA TYR A 473 -17.31 2.47 9.73
C TYR A 473 -16.01 3.20 10.01
N GLN A 474 -15.00 2.45 10.43
CA GLN A 474 -13.66 2.96 10.66
C GLN A 474 -12.64 2.21 9.80
N VAL A 475 -11.70 2.96 9.23
CA VAL A 475 -10.47 2.42 8.61
C VAL A 475 -9.30 2.89 9.46
N ALA A 476 -8.52 1.98 10.02
CA ALA A 476 -7.53 2.31 11.04
C ALA A 476 -6.28 1.40 11.00
N HIS A 477 -5.12 1.98 11.29
CA HIS A 477 -3.87 1.27 11.55
C HIS A 477 -3.84 0.67 12.95
N ALA A 478 -4.50 1.29 13.92
CA ALA A 478 -4.33 1.02 15.33
C ALA A 478 -5.61 1.30 16.15
N GLY A 479 -5.62 0.82 17.38
CA GLY A 479 -6.61 1.19 18.40
C GLY A 479 -5.93 1.47 19.72
N LYS A 480 -6.63 2.14 20.64
CA LYS A 480 -6.17 2.31 22.03
C LYS A 480 -6.83 1.28 22.94
N TYR A 481 -6.02 0.59 23.74
CA TYR A 481 -6.48 -0.28 24.82
C TYR A 481 -5.78 0.13 26.12
N GLN A 482 -6.55 0.44 27.15
CA GLN A 482 -6.03 0.94 28.45
C GLN A 482 -5.07 2.14 28.29
N GLY A 483 -5.40 3.07 27.38
CA GLY A 483 -4.61 4.27 27.09
C GLY A 483 -3.39 4.04 26.20
N LYS A 484 -3.01 2.79 25.91
CA LYS A 484 -1.86 2.44 25.05
C LYS A 484 -2.31 2.17 23.62
N ARG A 485 -1.52 2.62 22.64
CA ARG A 485 -1.72 2.33 21.21
C ARG A 485 -1.26 0.91 20.90
N PHE A 486 -2.06 0.20 20.11
CA PHE A 486 -1.72 -1.11 19.57
C PHE A 486 -2.03 -1.15 18.09
N GLU A 487 -1.07 -1.60 17.29
CA GLU A 487 -1.24 -1.75 15.84
C GLU A 487 -2.20 -2.91 15.53
N ARG A 488 -2.92 -2.77 14.42
CA ARG A 488 -3.79 -3.79 13.79
C ARG A 488 -3.16 -4.33 12.50
N ARG A 489 -1.84 -4.17 12.35
CA ARG A 489 -0.96 -4.69 11.28
C ARG A 489 0.34 -5.23 11.89
N MET A 490 1.10 -6.05 11.16
CA MET A 490 2.20 -6.83 11.78
C MET A 490 3.57 -6.16 11.82
N LYS A 491 3.74 -4.97 11.25
CA LYS A 491 5.06 -4.33 11.07
C LYS A 491 5.94 -4.42 12.32
N ASP A 492 5.43 -3.99 13.47
CA ASP A 492 6.20 -3.96 14.72
C ASP A 492 6.27 -5.35 15.38
N TYR A 493 5.24 -6.17 15.19
CA TYR A 493 5.13 -7.50 15.80
C TYR A 493 6.10 -8.51 15.21
N PHE A 494 6.46 -8.39 13.92
CA PHE A 494 7.48 -9.26 13.31
C PHE A 494 8.85 -9.13 13.97
N SER A 495 9.17 -7.98 14.57
CA SER A 495 10.46 -7.80 15.26
C SER A 495 10.36 -8.08 16.76
N ALA A 496 9.19 -7.90 17.36
CA ALA A 496 8.99 -7.94 18.81
C ALA A 496 8.49 -9.29 19.36
N GLU A 497 7.84 -10.11 18.53
CA GLU A 497 7.28 -11.39 18.95
C GLU A 497 8.03 -12.59 18.36
N ILE A 498 8.20 -13.64 19.16
CA ILE A 498 8.61 -14.95 18.64
C ILE A 498 7.55 -15.42 17.62
N PRO A 499 7.95 -15.91 16.44
CA PRO A 499 7.02 -16.36 15.41
C PRO A 499 5.99 -17.36 15.93
N ASN A 500 4.71 -16.97 15.88
CA ASN A 500 3.57 -17.72 16.38
C ASN A 500 2.35 -17.46 15.49
N THR A 501 1.29 -18.27 15.64
CA THR A 501 0.00 -18.04 14.96
C THR A 501 -1.18 -17.96 15.94
N GLN A 502 -0.91 -17.85 17.25
CA GLN A 502 -1.95 -17.85 18.28
C GLN A 502 -2.49 -16.45 18.59
N ASN A 503 -1.68 -15.41 18.38
CA ASN A 503 -2.04 -14.05 18.73
C ASN A 503 -3.00 -13.46 17.69
N ASP A 504 -3.83 -12.52 18.12
CA ASP A 504 -4.86 -11.82 17.34
C ASP A 504 -5.05 -10.38 17.87
N TYR A 505 -5.96 -9.60 17.27
CA TYR A 505 -6.21 -8.20 17.64
C TYR A 505 -7.47 -7.99 18.48
N ALA A 506 -8.08 -9.05 19.04
CA ALA A 506 -9.41 -8.98 19.63
C ALA A 506 -9.51 -7.96 20.77
N TYR A 507 -8.43 -7.83 21.56
CA TYR A 507 -8.36 -6.88 22.66
C TYR A 507 -8.41 -5.41 22.21
N THR A 508 -8.04 -5.11 20.96
CA THR A 508 -8.15 -3.77 20.36
C THR A 508 -9.57 -3.45 19.91
N LEU A 509 -10.48 -4.42 19.93
CA LEU A 509 -11.88 -4.28 19.52
C LEU A 509 -12.83 -4.21 20.72
N ASN A 510 -12.31 -4.08 21.95
CA ASN A 510 -13.10 -3.83 23.14
C ASN A 510 -13.80 -2.45 23.07
N PRO A 511 -14.86 -2.21 23.86
CA PRO A 511 -15.53 -0.91 23.88
C PRO A 511 -14.58 0.29 24.01
N PRO A 512 -14.79 1.37 23.22
CA PRO A 512 -15.95 1.60 22.33
C PRO A 512 -15.83 0.98 20.92
N TYR A 513 -14.70 0.37 20.57
CA TYR A 513 -14.42 -0.11 19.20
C TYR A 513 -15.33 -1.25 18.71
N ASN A 514 -16.09 -1.90 19.59
CA ASN A 514 -17.06 -2.93 19.22
C ASN A 514 -18.39 -2.37 18.70
N GLU A 515 -18.58 -1.05 18.70
CA GLU A 515 -19.85 -0.42 18.29
C GLU A 515 -19.94 -0.16 16.78
N TRP A 516 -18.82 -0.21 16.06
CA TRP A 516 -18.75 -0.02 14.61
C TRP A 516 -17.79 -1.02 13.95
N PRO A 517 -17.98 -1.34 12.67
CA PRO A 517 -17.03 -2.17 11.96
C PRO A 517 -15.71 -1.45 11.70
N ILE A 518 -14.63 -2.21 11.80
CA ILE A 518 -13.25 -1.74 11.63
C ILE A 518 -12.60 -2.51 10.48
N ILE A 519 -11.98 -1.76 9.57
CA ILE A 519 -11.12 -2.25 8.50
C ILE A 519 -9.67 -1.92 8.89
N SER A 520 -8.79 -2.91 8.87
CA SER A 520 -7.36 -2.66 9.04
C SER A 520 -6.79 -1.97 7.80
N HIS A 521 -6.17 -0.81 8.00
CA HIS A 521 -5.65 0.04 6.93
C HIS A 521 -4.29 -0.44 6.45
N GLU A 522 -4.12 -0.55 5.13
CA GLU A 522 -2.84 -0.77 4.43
C GLU A 522 -2.00 -1.92 5.03
N VAL A 523 -2.50 -3.14 4.82
CA VAL A 523 -1.91 -4.39 5.28
C VAL A 523 -1.00 -4.98 4.22
N GLY A 524 0.11 -5.62 4.60
CA GLY A 524 1.05 -6.24 3.66
C GLY A 524 1.73 -5.21 2.76
N GLN A 525 2.86 -4.64 3.24
CA GLN A 525 3.62 -3.58 2.56
C GLN A 525 5.10 -3.98 2.45
N TRP A 526 5.37 -5.22 2.03
CA TRP A 526 6.70 -5.83 2.12
C TRP A 526 7.38 -5.91 0.77
N THR A 527 8.44 -5.13 0.59
CA THR A 527 9.12 -5.01 -0.71
C THR A 527 9.68 -6.34 -1.22
N VAL A 528 9.57 -6.52 -2.52
CA VAL A 528 10.11 -7.62 -3.33
C VAL A 528 11.20 -7.05 -4.22
N PHE A 529 12.28 -7.81 -4.42
CA PHE A 529 13.36 -7.39 -5.31
C PHE A 529 12.82 -7.18 -6.74
N PRO A 530 13.30 -6.17 -7.50
CA PRO A 530 12.72 -5.84 -8.81
C PRO A 530 12.78 -6.99 -9.83
N ASP A 531 11.67 -7.22 -10.54
CA ASP A 531 11.62 -8.14 -11.69
C ASP A 531 11.95 -7.43 -13.00
N PHE A 532 13.22 -7.48 -13.40
CA PHE A 532 13.67 -6.79 -14.62
C PHE A 532 13.07 -7.31 -15.93
N ARG A 533 12.41 -8.47 -15.93
CA ARG A 533 11.68 -8.97 -17.11
C ARG A 533 10.50 -8.07 -17.47
N GLU A 534 10.05 -7.24 -16.54
CA GLU A 534 8.96 -6.29 -16.74
C GLU A 534 9.36 -5.11 -17.64
N ILE A 535 10.65 -4.78 -17.74
CA ILE A 535 11.14 -3.60 -18.48
C ILE A 535 10.61 -3.58 -19.93
N GLU A 536 10.61 -4.72 -20.61
CA GLU A 536 10.15 -4.83 -22.01
C GLU A 536 8.64 -4.59 -22.20
N LYS A 537 7.85 -4.67 -21.12
CA LYS A 537 6.39 -4.50 -21.16
C LYS A 537 5.97 -3.03 -21.19
N TYR A 538 6.83 -2.11 -20.77
CA TYR A 538 6.54 -0.66 -20.76
C TYR A 538 6.67 -0.03 -22.16
N THR A 539 5.77 -0.44 -23.05
CA THR A 539 5.74 -0.01 -24.45
C THR A 539 5.02 1.33 -24.67
N GLY A 540 4.19 1.74 -23.71
CA GLY A 540 3.32 2.92 -23.80
C GLY A 540 3.97 4.24 -23.39
N VAL A 541 3.25 5.11 -22.68
CA VAL A 541 3.69 6.49 -22.38
C VAL A 541 4.68 6.60 -21.22
N LEU A 542 4.69 5.63 -20.30
CA LEU A 542 5.64 5.58 -19.20
C LEU A 542 6.85 4.71 -19.55
N ALA A 543 8.02 5.12 -19.06
CA ALA A 543 9.30 4.42 -19.17
C ALA A 543 9.79 3.96 -17.78
N PRO A 544 10.28 2.73 -17.63
CA PRO A 544 10.65 2.15 -16.33
C PRO A 544 12.09 2.50 -15.96
N ARG A 545 12.44 3.80 -15.97
CA ARG A 545 13.82 4.26 -15.73
C ARG A 545 14.37 3.83 -14.37
N ASN A 546 13.52 3.76 -13.36
CA ASN A 546 13.83 3.16 -12.06
C ASN A 546 14.38 1.72 -12.19
N LEU A 547 13.64 0.83 -12.88
CA LEU A 547 14.04 -0.57 -13.07
C LEU A 547 15.33 -0.70 -13.88
N GLU A 548 15.51 0.12 -14.92
CA GLU A 548 16.73 0.15 -15.73
C GLU A 548 17.96 0.57 -14.90
N VAL A 549 17.82 1.58 -14.05
CA VAL A 549 18.88 2.02 -13.13
C VAL A 549 19.22 0.93 -12.12
N PHE A 550 18.22 0.28 -11.52
CA PHE A 550 18.43 -0.83 -10.59
C PHE A 550 19.13 -2.02 -11.26
N GLN A 551 18.73 -2.37 -12.49
CA GLN A 551 19.34 -3.44 -13.27
C GLN A 551 20.82 -3.14 -13.57
N SER A 552 21.10 -1.92 -14.04
CA SER A 552 22.47 -1.47 -14.33
C SER A 552 23.35 -1.49 -13.08
N ARG A 553 22.84 -1.04 -11.93
CA ARG A 553 23.57 -1.11 -10.65
C ARG A 553 23.86 -2.56 -10.24
N LEU A 554 22.88 -3.47 -10.36
CA LEU A 554 23.09 -4.88 -10.04
C LEU A 554 24.14 -5.53 -10.96
N GLN A 555 24.13 -5.17 -12.25
CA GLN A 555 25.13 -5.62 -13.21
C GLN A 555 26.53 -5.11 -12.85
N GLN A 556 26.67 -3.83 -12.48
CA GLN A 556 27.95 -3.25 -12.04
C GLN A 556 28.50 -3.94 -10.79
N LYS A 557 27.62 -4.50 -9.95
CA LYS A 557 27.97 -5.28 -8.75
C LYS A 557 28.24 -6.77 -9.04
N GLY A 558 28.12 -7.19 -10.30
CA GLY A 558 28.39 -8.56 -10.75
C GLY A 558 27.37 -9.59 -10.31
N MET A 559 26.11 -9.18 -10.08
CA MET A 559 25.04 -10.04 -9.54
C MET A 559 23.79 -10.11 -10.44
N LEU A 560 23.87 -9.65 -11.70
CA LEU A 560 22.71 -9.67 -12.61
C LEU A 560 22.19 -11.10 -12.87
N ASP A 561 23.08 -12.09 -12.86
CA ASP A 561 22.77 -13.52 -12.95
C ASP A 561 21.90 -14.02 -11.79
N GLN A 562 21.92 -13.34 -10.63
CA GLN A 562 21.11 -13.68 -9.45
C GLN A 562 19.78 -12.93 -9.39
N ALA A 563 19.47 -12.03 -10.34
CA ALA A 563 18.28 -11.18 -10.26
C ALA A 563 17.00 -11.99 -10.06
N LYS A 564 16.82 -13.09 -10.82
CA LYS A 564 15.67 -13.99 -10.67
C LYS A 564 15.63 -14.64 -9.28
N ASP A 565 16.77 -15.09 -8.76
CA ASP A 565 16.84 -15.73 -7.45
C ASP A 565 16.52 -14.72 -6.33
N PHE A 566 16.93 -13.47 -6.48
CA PHE A 566 16.57 -12.39 -5.55
C PHE A 566 15.08 -12.07 -5.57
N VAL A 567 14.45 -12.01 -6.74
CA VAL A 567 12.99 -11.87 -6.87
C VAL A 567 12.30 -13.02 -6.13
N MET A 568 12.71 -14.26 -6.40
CA MET A 568 12.09 -15.44 -5.79
C MET A 568 12.28 -15.48 -4.27
N ALA A 569 13.49 -15.23 -3.76
CA ALA A 569 13.78 -15.36 -2.35
C ALA A 569 13.14 -14.24 -1.51
N SER A 570 13.29 -12.98 -1.93
CA SER A 570 12.63 -11.84 -1.26
C SER A 570 11.11 -11.94 -1.37
N GLY A 571 10.57 -12.35 -2.53
CA GLY A 571 9.14 -12.46 -2.74
C GLY A 571 8.48 -13.62 -2.00
N LYS A 572 9.17 -14.76 -1.83
CA LYS A 572 8.72 -15.85 -0.95
C LYS A 572 8.67 -15.41 0.52
N LEU A 573 9.65 -14.64 0.98
CA LEU A 573 9.61 -14.01 2.31
C LEU A 573 8.42 -13.03 2.42
N SER A 574 8.23 -12.11 1.47
CA SER A 574 7.08 -11.20 1.47
C SER A 574 5.75 -11.97 1.52
N ALA A 575 5.58 -13.04 0.75
CA ALA A 575 4.38 -13.88 0.79
C ALA A 575 4.13 -14.51 2.18
N LEU A 576 5.18 -14.89 2.92
CA LEU A 576 5.05 -15.36 4.32
C LEU A 576 4.57 -14.25 5.25
N LEU A 577 5.07 -13.03 5.08
CA LEU A 577 4.68 -11.87 5.88
C LEU A 577 3.22 -11.47 5.61
N TYR A 578 2.80 -11.45 4.34
CA TYR A 578 1.40 -11.23 3.95
C TYR A 578 0.48 -12.29 4.57
N ARG A 579 0.88 -13.57 4.51
CA ARG A 579 0.11 -14.66 5.12
C ARG A 579 -0.13 -14.40 6.60
N GLU A 580 0.92 -14.11 7.37
CA GLU A 580 0.77 -13.94 8.81
C GLU A 580 -0.12 -12.73 9.15
N GLU A 581 -0.01 -11.63 8.40
CA GLU A 581 -0.89 -10.47 8.56
C GLU A 581 -2.36 -10.78 8.32
N ILE A 582 -2.67 -11.40 7.18
CA ILE A 582 -4.05 -11.70 6.79
C ILE A 582 -4.65 -12.73 7.74
N GLU A 583 -3.92 -13.81 8.07
CA GLU A 583 -4.43 -14.82 8.99
C GLU A 583 -4.70 -14.25 10.38
N ARG A 584 -3.87 -13.33 10.89
CA ARG A 584 -4.10 -12.71 12.20
C ARG A 584 -5.38 -11.88 12.21
N LEU A 585 -5.69 -11.19 11.12
CA LEU A 585 -6.93 -10.44 10.95
C LEU A 585 -8.14 -11.36 10.85
N LEU A 586 -8.05 -12.44 10.07
CA LEU A 586 -9.12 -13.45 9.96
C LEU A 586 -9.34 -14.22 11.28
N ARG A 587 -8.30 -14.45 12.07
CA ARG A 587 -8.41 -15.06 13.41
C ARG A 587 -9.03 -14.12 14.44
N THR A 588 -9.11 -12.81 14.17
CA THR A 588 -9.59 -11.81 15.13
C THR A 588 -11.12 -11.75 15.16
N PRO A 589 -11.79 -12.27 16.21
CA PRO A 589 -13.23 -12.16 16.34
C PRO A 589 -13.59 -10.69 16.60
N GLY A 590 -14.35 -10.07 15.69
CA GLY A 590 -14.60 -8.62 15.80
C GLY A 590 -14.30 -7.86 14.52
N MET A 591 -13.25 -8.28 13.82
CA MET A 591 -12.71 -7.53 12.71
C MET A 591 -13.70 -7.48 11.53
N GLY A 592 -13.76 -6.33 10.86
CA GLY A 592 -14.64 -6.07 9.71
C GLY A 592 -13.95 -6.26 8.35
N GLY A 593 -12.62 -6.25 8.32
CA GLY A 593 -11.86 -6.52 7.10
C GLY A 593 -10.45 -5.96 7.13
N PHE A 594 -9.81 -5.97 5.96
CA PHE A 594 -8.53 -5.33 5.70
C PHE A 594 -8.48 -4.75 4.29
N GLN A 595 -7.54 -3.85 4.05
CA GLN A 595 -7.18 -3.33 2.74
C GLN A 595 -5.68 -3.53 2.52
N LEU A 596 -5.31 -4.34 1.53
CA LEU A 596 -3.91 -4.55 1.18
C LEU A 596 -3.29 -3.28 0.61
N LEU A 597 -1.98 -3.12 0.76
CA LEU A 597 -1.19 -2.13 0.05
C LEU A 597 0.17 -2.76 -0.28
N ASP A 598 0.23 -3.76 -1.15
CA ASP A 598 -0.71 -3.99 -2.26
C ASP A 598 -0.53 -5.44 -2.77
N LEU A 599 -1.50 -6.04 -3.47
CA LEU A 599 -1.28 -7.34 -4.13
C LEU A 599 -0.41 -7.19 -5.38
N HIS A 600 -0.45 -6.02 -6.05
CA HIS A 600 0.37 -5.69 -7.21
C HIS A 600 1.43 -4.63 -6.90
N ASP A 601 2.40 -4.43 -7.80
CA ASP A 601 3.44 -3.43 -7.55
C ASP A 601 2.89 -2.01 -7.54
N TYR A 602 3.41 -1.20 -6.64
CA TYR A 602 3.07 0.21 -6.52
C TYR A 602 4.22 1.07 -7.10
N PRO A 603 4.02 1.79 -8.21
CA PRO A 603 5.12 2.44 -8.94
C PRO A 603 5.48 3.83 -8.40
N GLY A 604 4.63 4.41 -7.54
CA GLY A 604 4.82 5.72 -6.93
C GLY A 604 5.64 5.66 -5.63
N GLN A 605 5.72 6.80 -4.94
CA GLN A 605 6.26 6.93 -3.58
C GLN A 605 7.63 6.26 -3.36
N GLY A 606 8.55 6.43 -4.31
CA GLY A 606 9.89 5.84 -4.24
C GLY A 606 9.96 4.39 -4.72
N SER A 607 9.20 4.03 -5.76
CA SER A 607 9.15 2.69 -6.37
C SER A 607 8.90 1.58 -5.33
N ALA A 608 7.74 1.62 -4.68
CA ALA A 608 7.33 0.64 -3.68
C ALA A 608 6.92 -0.71 -4.31
N LEU A 609 7.92 -1.53 -4.66
CA LEU A 609 7.70 -2.84 -5.29
C LEU A 609 7.24 -3.90 -4.27
N VAL A 610 6.07 -3.72 -3.68
CA VAL A 610 5.51 -4.61 -2.64
C VAL A 610 4.71 -5.78 -3.19
N GLY A 611 4.35 -5.74 -4.47
CA GLY A 611 3.39 -6.64 -5.08
C GLY A 611 3.89 -8.08 -5.19
N LEU A 612 2.99 -9.04 -4.92
CA LEU A 612 3.17 -10.43 -5.32
C LEU A 612 2.90 -10.62 -6.82
N LEU A 613 2.13 -9.69 -7.40
CA LEU A 613 1.94 -9.48 -8.83
C LEU A 613 2.76 -8.26 -9.29
N ASN A 614 3.11 -8.20 -10.56
CA ASN A 614 3.75 -7.01 -11.15
C ASN A 614 2.73 -5.91 -11.47
N GLN A 615 3.17 -4.79 -12.05
CA GLN A 615 2.30 -3.65 -12.35
C GLN A 615 1.18 -3.98 -13.36
N PHE A 616 1.34 -5.05 -14.13
CA PHE A 616 0.40 -5.52 -15.16
C PHE A 616 -0.59 -6.57 -14.63
N TRP A 617 -0.61 -6.82 -13.31
CA TRP A 617 -1.40 -7.84 -12.64
C TRP A 617 -1.00 -9.28 -13.01
N GLU A 618 0.24 -9.49 -13.42
CA GLU A 618 0.75 -10.81 -13.78
C GLU A 618 1.55 -11.41 -12.60
N SER A 619 1.47 -12.73 -12.46
CA SER A 619 2.20 -13.43 -11.39
C SER A 619 3.71 -13.32 -11.60
N LYS A 620 4.41 -12.94 -10.53
CA LYS A 620 5.88 -13.03 -10.44
C LYS A 620 6.38 -14.46 -10.22
N GLY A 621 5.48 -15.44 -10.02
CA GLY A 621 5.79 -16.84 -9.70
C GLY A 621 6.03 -17.11 -8.22
N LEU A 622 5.69 -16.15 -7.34
CA LEU A 622 5.99 -16.21 -5.91
C LEU A 622 5.00 -17.07 -5.13
N ILE A 623 3.71 -16.99 -5.49
CA ILE A 623 2.63 -17.77 -4.88
C ILE A 623 1.49 -17.91 -5.88
N THR A 624 0.86 -19.08 -5.90
CA THR A 624 -0.33 -19.34 -6.72
C THR A 624 -1.59 -18.75 -6.07
N PRO A 625 -2.63 -18.42 -6.85
CA PRO A 625 -3.91 -17.99 -6.29
C PRO A 625 -4.51 -19.02 -5.32
N GLU A 626 -4.36 -20.32 -5.62
CA GLU A 626 -4.83 -21.41 -4.76
C GLU A 626 -4.12 -21.45 -3.41
N GLU A 627 -2.79 -21.29 -3.38
CA GLU A 627 -2.02 -21.20 -2.14
C GLU A 627 -2.36 -19.95 -1.33
N PHE A 628 -2.59 -18.82 -2.00
CA PHE A 628 -2.96 -17.56 -1.35
C PHE A 628 -4.36 -17.64 -0.72
N ARG A 629 -5.32 -18.27 -1.42
CA ARG A 629 -6.66 -18.54 -0.89
C ARG A 629 -6.67 -19.44 0.34
N GLY A 630 -5.59 -20.18 0.61
CA GLY A 630 -5.47 -20.94 1.86
C GLY A 630 -5.51 -20.04 3.10
N PHE A 631 -5.08 -18.78 2.98
CA PHE A 631 -5.08 -17.80 4.05
C PHE A 631 -5.88 -16.53 3.75
N CYS A 632 -6.45 -16.37 2.56
CA CYS A 632 -7.32 -15.25 2.20
C CYS A 632 -8.55 -15.75 1.45
N ASN A 633 -9.63 -16.05 2.18
CA ASN A 633 -10.87 -16.57 1.60
C ASN A 633 -12.07 -16.31 2.52
N ASP A 634 -13.29 -16.57 2.04
CA ASP A 634 -14.53 -16.48 2.82
C ASP A 634 -14.59 -17.49 3.98
N VAL A 635 -14.07 -18.69 3.77
CA VAL A 635 -13.82 -19.71 4.81
C VAL A 635 -12.35 -20.10 4.80
N THR A 636 -11.70 -20.08 5.97
CA THR A 636 -10.27 -20.42 6.12
C THR A 636 -10.04 -21.38 7.28
N LEU A 637 -9.00 -22.20 7.18
CA LEU A 637 -8.61 -23.16 8.22
C LEU A 637 -7.33 -22.66 8.89
N LEU A 638 -7.42 -22.17 10.13
CA LEU A 638 -6.32 -21.45 10.77
C LEU A 638 -5.82 -22.18 12.04
N LEU A 639 -4.53 -22.52 12.06
CA LEU A 639 -3.89 -23.07 13.26
C LEU A 639 -3.43 -21.95 14.18
N LYS A 640 -3.76 -22.05 15.46
CA LYS A 640 -3.21 -21.24 16.55
C LYS A 640 -2.10 -22.02 17.24
N MET A 641 -0.85 -21.71 16.89
CA MET A 641 0.37 -22.30 17.45
C MET A 641 1.12 -21.27 18.30
N PRO A 642 1.65 -21.64 19.47
CA PRO A 642 2.41 -20.72 20.32
C PRO A 642 3.80 -20.38 19.77
N LYS A 643 4.34 -21.24 18.90
CA LYS A 643 5.65 -21.08 18.28
C LYS A 643 5.75 -21.91 17.00
N ARG A 644 6.66 -21.52 16.11
CA ARG A 644 6.94 -22.23 14.84
C ARG A 644 8.15 -23.16 14.89
N THR A 645 8.93 -23.08 15.95
CA THR A 645 10.13 -23.89 16.16
C THR A 645 9.98 -24.69 17.45
N TRP A 646 10.34 -25.98 17.42
CA TRP A 646 10.07 -26.95 18.48
C TRP A 646 11.30 -27.82 18.75
N LEU A 647 11.37 -28.38 19.96
CA LEU A 647 12.30 -29.45 20.28
C LEU A 647 11.62 -30.82 20.11
N ASN A 648 12.38 -31.83 19.71
CA ASN A 648 11.83 -33.17 19.48
C ASN A 648 11.35 -33.90 20.76
N ASN A 649 11.73 -33.43 21.95
CA ASN A 649 11.22 -33.95 23.22
C ASN A 649 9.94 -33.24 23.69
N GLU A 650 9.43 -32.28 22.93
CA GLU A 650 8.18 -31.59 23.23
C GLU A 650 6.97 -32.33 22.65
N ASN A 651 5.80 -32.04 23.21
CA ASN A 651 4.53 -32.35 22.57
C ASN A 651 4.11 -31.14 21.72
N PHE A 652 3.88 -31.37 20.43
CA PHE A 652 3.25 -30.37 19.59
C PHE A 652 1.83 -30.08 20.10
N SER A 653 1.41 -28.81 20.06
CA SER A 653 0.08 -28.37 20.44
C SER A 653 -0.37 -27.19 19.58
N ALA A 654 -1.58 -27.28 19.01
CA ALA A 654 -2.19 -26.21 18.23
C ALA A 654 -3.72 -26.28 18.30
N SER A 655 -4.37 -25.11 18.35
CA SER A 655 -5.84 -25.03 18.27
C SER A 655 -6.28 -24.72 16.84
N LEU A 656 -7.26 -25.44 16.32
CA LEU A 656 -7.85 -25.15 15.01
C LEU A 656 -9.05 -24.21 15.18
N VAL A 657 -9.01 -23.08 14.48
CA VAL A 657 -10.15 -22.16 14.35
C VAL A 657 -10.54 -21.98 12.89
N VAL A 658 -11.83 -21.76 12.65
CA VAL A 658 -12.41 -21.57 11.32
C VAL A 658 -13.24 -20.28 11.31
N PRO A 659 -12.71 -19.20 10.71
CA PRO A 659 -13.51 -18.05 10.31
C PRO A 659 -14.45 -18.44 9.16
N ASN A 660 -15.75 -18.13 9.29
CA ASN A 660 -16.74 -18.37 8.25
C ASN A 660 -17.47 -17.06 7.90
N TYR A 661 -17.15 -16.48 6.76
CA TYR A 661 -17.82 -15.31 6.18
C TYR A 661 -18.52 -15.64 4.85
N SER A 662 -18.85 -16.92 4.63
CA SER A 662 -19.75 -17.34 3.56
C SER A 662 -21.20 -16.89 3.84
N ILE A 663 -22.14 -17.27 2.97
CA ILE A 663 -23.56 -16.91 3.09
C ILE A 663 -24.39 -17.84 4.00
N SER A 664 -23.75 -18.84 4.62
CA SER A 664 -24.46 -19.83 5.44
C SER A 664 -23.62 -20.35 6.59
N GLU A 665 -24.31 -20.88 7.61
CA GLU A 665 -23.67 -21.73 8.62
C GLU A 665 -23.21 -23.05 7.99
N ILE A 666 -22.13 -23.62 8.51
CA ILE A 666 -21.60 -24.92 8.06
C ILE A 666 -21.84 -25.93 9.18
N SER A 667 -22.69 -26.92 8.94
CA SER A 667 -22.90 -28.05 9.86
C SER A 667 -21.86 -29.15 9.62
N ASP A 668 -21.54 -29.91 10.68
CA ASP A 668 -20.75 -31.14 10.62
C ASP A 668 -19.39 -31.00 9.91
N ILE A 669 -18.62 -29.97 10.26
CA ILE A 669 -17.30 -29.73 9.69
C ILE A 669 -16.31 -30.84 10.09
N ALA A 670 -15.54 -31.36 9.12
CA ALA A 670 -14.65 -32.51 9.32
C ALA A 670 -13.25 -32.25 8.76
N VAL A 671 -12.48 -31.42 9.46
CA VAL A 671 -11.16 -31.00 8.99
C VAL A 671 -10.14 -32.13 9.11
N LYS A 672 -9.68 -32.63 7.96
CA LYS A 672 -8.58 -33.58 7.86
C LYS A 672 -7.27 -32.83 8.06
N TRP A 673 -6.40 -33.38 8.88
CA TRP A 673 -5.05 -32.85 9.07
C TRP A 673 -4.01 -33.95 8.91
N LYS A 674 -2.85 -33.56 8.35
CA LYS A 674 -1.73 -34.45 8.10
C LYS A 674 -0.42 -33.71 8.34
N VAL A 675 0.51 -34.38 9.02
CA VAL A 675 1.85 -33.91 9.34
C VAL A 675 2.85 -34.79 8.61
N THR A 676 3.72 -34.18 7.82
CA THR A 676 4.70 -34.87 6.98
C THR A 676 6.11 -34.36 7.20
N ALA A 677 7.09 -35.24 7.04
CA ALA A 677 8.51 -34.94 6.90
C ALA A 677 8.93 -35.37 5.50
N GLY A 678 9.01 -34.42 4.56
CA GLY A 678 9.06 -34.76 3.13
C GLY A 678 7.84 -35.58 2.73
N ASP A 679 8.05 -36.76 2.14
CA ASP A 679 6.96 -37.66 1.72
C ASP A 679 6.47 -38.59 2.85
N VAL A 680 7.11 -38.57 4.02
CA VAL A 680 6.78 -39.47 5.13
C VAL A 680 5.71 -38.87 6.02
N VAL A 681 4.60 -39.58 6.20
CA VAL A 681 3.54 -39.20 7.15
C VAL A 681 3.98 -39.51 8.58
N ILE A 682 4.08 -38.48 9.42
CA ILE A 682 4.41 -38.61 10.85
C ILE A 682 3.14 -38.85 11.66
N LYS A 683 2.08 -38.11 11.34
CA LYS A 683 0.79 -38.18 12.03
C LYS A 683 -0.31 -37.64 11.12
N GLU A 684 -1.50 -38.17 11.25
CA GLU A 684 -2.71 -37.65 10.60
C GLU A 684 -3.92 -37.89 11.50
N GLY A 685 -5.00 -37.17 11.22
CA GLY A 685 -6.26 -37.30 11.93
C GLY A 685 -7.36 -36.45 11.31
N ILE A 686 -8.51 -36.46 11.97
CA ILE A 686 -9.68 -35.67 11.61
C ILE A 686 -10.14 -34.94 12.86
N LEU A 687 -10.39 -33.64 12.73
CA LEU A 687 -11.07 -32.84 13.74
C LEU A 687 -12.50 -32.61 13.27
N GLU A 688 -13.42 -33.32 13.93
CA GLU A 688 -14.85 -33.15 13.73
C GLU A 688 -15.34 -32.07 14.70
N GLY A 689 -16.01 -31.05 14.16
CA GLY A 689 -16.55 -29.93 14.89
C GLY A 689 -18.08 -29.84 14.78
N LYS A 690 -18.68 -29.09 15.71
CA LYS A 690 -20.07 -28.63 15.59
C LYS A 690 -20.20 -27.53 14.52
N THR A 691 -21.41 -26.98 14.37
CA THR A 691 -21.74 -25.86 13.49
C THR A 691 -20.75 -24.69 13.55
N VAL A 692 -20.19 -24.31 12.40
CA VAL A 692 -19.41 -23.08 12.19
C VAL A 692 -20.37 -21.97 11.78
N LYS A 693 -20.53 -20.98 12.64
CA LYS A 693 -21.55 -19.94 12.50
C LYS A 693 -21.15 -18.90 11.46
N GLN A 694 -22.15 -18.35 10.78
CA GLN A 694 -21.96 -17.28 9.80
C GLN A 694 -21.47 -16.00 10.51
N GLY A 695 -20.35 -15.48 10.02
CA GLY A 695 -19.64 -14.30 10.50
C GLY A 695 -19.00 -14.41 11.88
N GLU A 696 -18.54 -15.60 12.24
CA GLU A 696 -17.80 -15.85 13.48
C GLU A 696 -16.48 -16.59 13.22
N VAL A 697 -15.60 -16.56 14.22
CA VAL A 697 -14.37 -17.36 14.28
C VAL A 697 -14.61 -18.49 15.27
N ASN A 698 -14.88 -19.70 14.78
CA ASN A 698 -15.26 -20.83 15.62
C ASN A 698 -14.06 -21.74 15.90
N LYS A 699 -13.89 -22.14 17.17
CA LYS A 699 -12.92 -23.16 17.56
C LYS A 699 -13.47 -24.56 17.24
N ILE A 700 -12.69 -25.36 16.53
CA ILE A 700 -13.06 -26.72 16.10
C ILE A 700 -12.50 -27.78 17.04
N GLY A 701 -11.20 -27.70 17.37
CA GLY A 701 -10.53 -28.71 18.17
C GLY A 701 -9.06 -28.40 18.40
N GLU A 702 -8.35 -29.34 19.03
CA GLU A 702 -6.92 -29.24 19.32
C GLU A 702 -6.17 -30.37 18.60
N LEU A 703 -5.00 -30.06 18.05
CA LEU A 703 -4.04 -31.03 17.53
C LEU A 703 -2.94 -31.19 18.56
N SER A 704 -2.69 -32.43 19.02
CA SER A 704 -1.53 -32.72 19.84
C SER A 704 -0.92 -34.09 19.50
N PHE A 705 0.40 -34.12 19.41
CA PHE A 705 1.19 -35.34 19.21
C PHE A 705 2.62 -35.14 19.69
N ASN A 706 3.28 -36.23 20.05
CA ASN A 706 4.65 -36.20 20.54
C ASN A 706 5.65 -36.12 19.37
N LEU A 707 6.70 -35.31 19.51
CA LEU A 707 7.71 -35.10 18.46
C LEU A 707 8.92 -36.07 18.55
N SER A 708 8.93 -37.03 19.47
CA SER A 708 10.08 -37.92 19.72
C SER A 708 10.43 -38.82 18.54
N THR A 709 9.52 -39.01 17.59
CA THR A 709 9.77 -39.73 16.33
C THR A 709 10.74 -38.98 15.42
N VAL A 710 10.92 -37.66 15.63
CA VAL A 710 11.88 -36.83 14.90
C VAL A 710 13.25 -36.88 15.60
N SER A 711 14.16 -37.68 15.06
CA SER A 711 15.50 -37.89 15.64
C SER A 711 16.57 -36.91 15.15
N HIS A 712 16.32 -36.21 14.04
CA HIS A 712 17.24 -35.26 13.42
C HIS A 712 16.53 -33.93 13.15
N ALA A 713 17.28 -32.85 12.96
CA ALA A 713 16.72 -31.55 12.59
C ALA A 713 15.86 -31.67 11.32
N THR A 714 14.57 -31.38 11.42
CA THR A 714 13.59 -31.68 10.35
C THR A 714 12.60 -30.53 10.19
N LYS A 715 12.31 -30.16 8.94
CA LYS A 715 11.14 -29.33 8.59
C LYS A 715 9.92 -30.23 8.46
N LEU A 716 8.86 -29.96 9.22
CA LEU A 716 7.57 -30.65 9.10
C LEU A 716 6.53 -29.76 8.42
N ASN A 717 5.73 -30.36 7.55
CA ASN A 717 4.59 -29.70 6.92
C ASN A 717 3.29 -30.20 7.55
N ILE A 718 2.46 -29.29 8.03
CA ILE A 718 1.12 -29.55 8.57
C ILE A 718 0.11 -29.07 7.54
N THR A 719 -0.61 -29.98 6.90
CA THR A 719 -1.68 -29.66 5.95
C THR A 719 -3.04 -29.83 6.60
N LEU A 720 -3.94 -28.89 6.36
CA LEU A 720 -5.35 -28.91 6.74
C LEU A 720 -6.20 -28.95 5.47
N GLU A 721 -7.27 -29.74 5.50
CA GLU A 721 -8.22 -29.83 4.39
C GLU A 721 -9.63 -30.08 4.90
N GLU A 722 -10.59 -29.29 4.43
CA GLU A 722 -12.02 -29.62 4.52
C GLU A 722 -12.54 -29.93 3.11
N PRO A 723 -12.69 -31.22 2.76
CA PRO A 723 -12.96 -31.64 1.39
C PRO A 723 -14.28 -31.11 0.81
N ASN A 724 -15.34 -31.00 1.61
CA ASN A 724 -16.66 -30.61 1.10
C ASN A 724 -16.70 -29.15 0.67
N LEU A 725 -15.93 -28.30 1.36
CA LEU A 725 -15.78 -26.88 1.05
C LEU A 725 -14.64 -26.60 0.07
N LYS A 726 -13.79 -27.60 -0.21
CA LYS A 726 -12.57 -27.47 -1.02
C LYS A 726 -11.61 -26.40 -0.49
N VAL A 727 -11.55 -26.23 0.83
CA VAL A 727 -10.63 -25.30 1.50
C VAL A 727 -9.45 -26.07 2.07
N LYS A 728 -8.25 -25.52 1.90
CA LYS A 728 -7.00 -26.10 2.38
C LYS A 728 -6.11 -25.01 2.95
N ASN A 729 -5.31 -25.34 3.95
CA ASN A 729 -4.23 -24.47 4.41
C ASN A 729 -3.03 -25.33 4.83
N ALA A 730 -1.84 -24.74 4.88
CA ALA A 730 -0.62 -25.46 5.25
C ALA A 730 0.34 -24.59 6.06
N TYR A 731 0.96 -25.22 7.04
CA TYR A 731 1.93 -24.60 7.93
C TYR A 731 3.24 -25.39 7.93
N GLU A 732 4.35 -24.67 7.96
CA GLU A 732 5.67 -25.25 8.17
C GLU A 732 6.12 -25.00 9.60
N ILE A 733 6.68 -26.04 10.24
CA ILE A 733 7.34 -25.95 11.53
C ILE A 733 8.72 -26.62 11.47
N TRP A 734 9.63 -26.21 12.35
CA TRP A 734 10.97 -26.76 12.45
C TRP A 734 11.12 -27.49 13.77
N VAL A 735 11.60 -28.72 13.72
CA VAL A 735 11.80 -29.57 14.90
C VAL A 735 13.28 -29.89 15.01
N TYR A 736 13.88 -29.52 16.14
CA TYR A 736 15.30 -29.70 16.42
C TYR A 736 15.52 -30.71 17.55
N PRO A 737 16.62 -31.50 17.52
CA PRO A 737 16.95 -32.37 18.64
C PRO A 737 17.16 -31.59 19.94
N SER A 738 16.60 -32.10 21.03
CA SER A 738 16.73 -31.53 22.38
C SER A 738 18.18 -31.47 22.86
N ALA A 739 19.01 -32.42 22.42
CA ALA A 739 20.44 -32.47 22.68
C ALA A 739 21.22 -32.67 21.36
N VAL A 740 22.21 -31.81 21.12
CA VAL A 740 23.18 -31.94 20.03
C VAL A 740 24.58 -31.61 20.55
N ASN A 741 25.60 -32.33 20.05
CA ASN A 741 26.99 -32.05 20.40
C ASN A 741 27.53 -30.85 19.60
N THR A 742 27.72 -29.72 20.28
CA THR A 742 28.36 -28.50 19.76
C THR A 742 29.75 -28.24 20.32
N ASP A 743 30.40 -29.26 20.90
CA ASP A 743 31.79 -29.19 21.32
C ASP A 743 32.67 -28.88 20.09
N ILE A 744 33.61 -27.95 20.26
CA ILE A 744 34.54 -27.58 19.20
C ILE A 744 35.54 -28.73 19.01
N PRO A 745 35.59 -29.38 17.83
CA PRO A 745 36.53 -30.46 17.57
C PRO A 745 37.99 -30.00 17.72
N ASP A 746 38.88 -30.89 18.17
CA ASP A 746 40.31 -30.58 18.42
C ASP A 746 41.04 -30.00 17.20
N ASN A 747 40.59 -30.35 15.98
CA ASN A 747 41.15 -29.88 14.72
C ASN A 747 40.58 -28.51 14.26
N ILE A 748 39.61 -27.93 14.97
CA ILE A 748 38.99 -26.63 14.66
C ILE A 748 39.33 -25.63 15.76
N THR A 749 39.86 -24.47 15.38
CA THR A 749 40.04 -23.34 16.29
C THR A 749 38.82 -22.42 16.20
N LEU A 750 38.06 -22.28 17.28
CA LEU A 750 37.03 -21.25 17.40
C LEU A 750 37.67 -19.89 17.72
N ALA A 751 37.24 -18.84 17.02
CA ALA A 751 37.63 -17.47 17.28
C ALA A 751 36.41 -16.53 17.18
N THR A 752 36.47 -15.40 17.89
CA THR A 752 35.44 -14.34 17.87
C THR A 752 35.98 -12.97 17.47
N THR A 753 37.28 -12.90 17.16
CA THR A 753 37.98 -11.67 16.74
C THR A 753 38.84 -11.94 15.51
N ALA A 754 38.74 -11.07 14.51
CA ALA A 754 39.63 -11.08 13.35
C ALA A 754 40.86 -10.21 13.62
N ASP A 755 41.95 -10.81 14.08
CA ASP A 755 43.20 -10.11 14.39
C ASP A 755 44.43 -10.74 13.70
N SER A 756 45.56 -10.04 13.79
CA SER A 756 46.82 -10.51 13.19
C SER A 756 47.33 -11.84 13.78
N THR A 757 46.96 -12.17 15.02
CA THR A 757 47.32 -13.43 15.67
C THR A 757 46.55 -14.58 15.04
N LEU A 758 45.23 -14.40 14.85
CA LEU A 758 44.38 -15.37 14.15
C LEU A 758 44.83 -15.56 12.70
N LEU A 759 45.10 -14.47 11.98
CA LEU A 759 45.60 -14.52 10.60
C LEU A 759 46.89 -15.37 10.50
N LYS A 760 47.83 -15.20 11.44
CA LYS A 760 49.06 -15.98 11.49
C LYS A 760 48.80 -17.46 11.74
N LYS A 761 47.85 -17.81 12.63
CA LYS A 761 47.45 -19.21 12.88
C LYS A 761 46.89 -19.86 11.61
N ILE A 762 45.97 -19.19 10.91
CA ILE A 762 45.36 -19.71 9.68
C ILE A 762 46.43 -19.87 8.60
N THR A 763 47.26 -18.85 8.37
CA THR A 763 48.33 -18.89 7.36
C THR A 763 49.25 -20.11 7.56
N ASN A 764 49.49 -20.49 8.83
CA ASN A 764 50.33 -21.62 9.22
C ASN A 764 49.61 -23.00 9.19
N GLY A 765 48.36 -23.08 8.76
CA GLY A 765 47.66 -24.36 8.57
C GLY A 765 46.47 -24.60 9.50
N ALA A 766 46.09 -23.65 10.35
CA ALA A 766 44.92 -23.84 11.22
C ALA A 766 43.60 -23.84 10.41
N THR A 767 42.68 -24.72 10.80
CA THR A 767 41.27 -24.65 10.41
C THR A 767 40.52 -23.83 11.45
N VAL A 768 39.90 -22.73 11.02
CA VAL A 768 39.28 -21.74 11.93
C VAL A 768 37.80 -21.57 11.63
N LEU A 769 36.99 -21.63 12.69
CA LEU A 769 35.64 -21.08 12.71
C LEU A 769 35.69 -19.70 13.38
N LEU A 770 35.46 -18.65 12.60
CA LEU A 770 35.36 -17.29 13.10
C LEU A 770 33.88 -16.93 13.22
N VAL A 771 33.39 -16.67 14.43
CA VAL A 771 32.03 -16.18 14.67
C VAL A 771 32.10 -14.75 15.18
N THR A 772 31.86 -13.79 14.29
CA THR A 772 31.93 -12.36 14.65
C THR A 772 31.21 -11.48 13.65
N ASP A 773 30.55 -10.46 14.15
CA ASP A 773 29.96 -9.37 13.39
C ASP A 773 30.79 -8.06 13.52
N LYS A 774 31.84 -8.09 14.34
CA LYS A 774 32.79 -6.98 14.59
C LYS A 774 33.83 -6.90 13.49
N LEU A 775 33.36 -6.71 12.26
CA LEU A 775 34.18 -6.61 11.05
C LEU A 775 34.21 -5.17 10.51
N PRO A 776 35.25 -4.79 9.73
CA PRO A 776 35.45 -3.42 9.27
C PRO A 776 34.32 -2.81 8.42
N ASP A 777 33.65 -3.63 7.59
CA ASP A 777 32.60 -3.19 6.66
C ASP A 777 31.40 -4.14 6.76
N THR A 778 30.41 -3.73 7.55
CA THR A 778 29.20 -4.52 7.80
C THR A 778 27.94 -3.69 7.60
N GLU A 779 26.85 -4.37 7.26
CA GLU A 779 25.52 -3.81 7.10
C GLU A 779 24.57 -4.45 8.12
N ARG A 780 23.61 -3.68 8.66
CA ARG A 780 22.56 -4.23 9.52
C ARG A 780 21.57 -5.07 8.69
N MET A 781 21.07 -6.15 9.27
CA MET A 781 20.03 -7.00 8.70
C MET A 781 18.86 -7.14 9.68
N THR A 782 17.66 -7.25 9.13
CA THR A 782 16.44 -7.68 9.82
C THR A 782 15.85 -8.91 9.14
N PHE A 783 14.94 -9.61 9.83
CA PHE A 783 14.23 -10.76 9.25
C PHE A 783 13.31 -10.36 8.09
N THR A 784 12.59 -9.25 8.23
CA THR A 784 11.64 -8.73 7.23
C THR A 784 12.36 -8.03 6.08
N THR A 785 11.70 -7.95 4.92
CA THR A 785 12.10 -7.00 3.88
C THR A 785 11.74 -5.57 4.30
N PRO A 786 12.31 -4.53 3.65
CA PRO A 786 11.95 -3.15 3.95
C PRO A 786 10.46 -2.90 3.72
N PHE A 787 9.87 -2.08 4.59
CA PHE A 787 8.48 -1.69 4.52
C PHE A 787 8.30 -0.57 3.48
N TRP A 788 7.34 -0.75 2.58
CA TRP A 788 6.93 0.20 1.55
C TRP A 788 8.03 0.64 0.56
N SER A 789 8.85 1.61 0.93
CA SER A 789 9.98 2.09 0.13
C SER A 789 11.12 2.60 1.02
N THR A 790 12.35 2.21 0.69
CA THR A 790 13.56 2.78 1.31
C THR A 790 14.03 4.09 0.68
N ILE A 791 13.40 4.51 -0.42
CA ILE A 791 13.66 5.82 -1.03
C ILE A 791 12.85 6.89 -0.28
N LEU A 792 11.60 6.58 0.07
CA LEU A 792 10.75 7.47 0.87
C LEU A 792 11.11 7.41 2.37
N PHE A 793 11.44 6.22 2.88
CA PHE A 793 11.78 5.99 4.28
C PHE A 793 13.21 5.43 4.37
N ASP A 794 14.19 6.31 4.21
CA ASP A 794 15.62 5.97 4.10
C ASP A 794 16.27 5.47 5.39
N TYR A 795 15.66 5.73 6.55
CA TYR A 795 16.10 5.25 7.87
C TYR A 795 16.00 3.72 8.04
N GLN A 796 15.28 3.04 7.16
CA GLN A 796 15.06 1.60 7.26
C GLN A 796 16.33 0.79 6.95
N VAL A 797 16.41 -0.38 7.58
CA VAL A 797 17.34 -1.43 7.16
C VAL A 797 16.98 -1.86 5.75
N LYS A 798 17.99 -2.00 4.89
CA LYS A 798 17.80 -2.17 3.44
C LYS A 798 18.04 -3.61 2.97
N THR A 799 18.01 -4.60 3.88
CA THR A 799 18.17 -6.02 3.53
C THR A 799 16.82 -6.67 3.24
N MET A 800 16.75 -7.53 2.21
CA MET A 800 15.53 -8.15 1.69
C MET A 800 15.49 -9.67 1.91
N GLY A 801 15.98 -10.13 3.06
CA GLY A 801 16.09 -11.55 3.40
C GLY A 801 17.37 -12.22 2.89
N ILE A 802 17.40 -13.55 2.98
CA ILE A 802 18.56 -14.38 2.57
C ILE A 802 18.36 -15.03 1.20
N LEU A 803 19.47 -15.38 0.56
CA LEU A 803 19.55 -16.37 -0.51
C LEU A 803 20.62 -17.41 -0.14
N CYS A 804 20.28 -18.69 -0.18
CA CYS A 804 21.25 -19.77 0.00
C CYS A 804 20.92 -20.97 -0.88
N LYS A 805 21.86 -21.94 -0.93
CA LYS A 805 21.66 -23.24 -1.56
C LYS A 805 21.38 -24.28 -0.48
N PRO A 806 20.14 -24.78 -0.32
CA PRO A 806 19.80 -25.72 0.75
C PRO A 806 20.59 -27.03 0.74
N ASP A 807 21.09 -27.43 -0.42
CA ASP A 807 21.91 -28.62 -0.63
C ASP A 807 23.40 -28.41 -0.32
N HIS A 808 23.82 -27.19 0.02
CA HIS A 808 25.19 -26.93 0.45
C HIS A 808 25.52 -27.73 1.73
N PRO A 809 26.68 -28.43 1.82
CA PRO A 809 26.99 -29.31 2.94
C PRO A 809 26.90 -28.67 4.34
N VAL A 810 27.15 -27.36 4.44
CA VAL A 810 26.96 -26.58 5.69
C VAL A 810 25.54 -26.65 6.26
N PHE A 811 24.51 -26.85 5.43
CA PHE A 811 23.11 -26.91 5.85
C PHE A 811 22.58 -28.34 6.00
N LYS A 812 23.43 -29.37 5.81
CA LYS A 812 23.03 -30.79 5.87
C LYS A 812 22.32 -31.16 7.17
N ASN A 813 22.70 -30.55 8.30
CA ASN A 813 22.06 -30.75 9.59
C ASN A 813 21.22 -29.53 10.04
N PHE A 814 20.88 -28.63 9.13
CA PHE A 814 20.07 -27.45 9.38
C PHE A 814 19.07 -27.27 8.22
N PRO A 815 17.91 -27.95 8.26
CA PRO A 815 16.94 -27.91 7.16
C PRO A 815 16.49 -26.48 6.90
N THR A 816 16.69 -26.02 5.68
CA THR A 816 16.37 -24.66 5.25
C THR A 816 15.83 -24.66 3.84
N ASP A 817 15.04 -23.63 3.53
CA ASP A 817 14.72 -23.28 2.15
C ASP A 817 15.79 -22.33 1.59
N PHE A 818 15.73 -22.06 0.28
CA PHE A 818 16.66 -21.15 -0.39
C PHE A 818 16.47 -19.67 -0.01
N TYR A 819 15.44 -19.36 0.80
CA TYR A 819 15.02 -18.03 1.20
C TYR A 819 14.77 -17.94 2.71
N SER A 820 14.55 -16.73 3.24
CA SER A 820 14.21 -16.51 4.65
C SER A 820 12.87 -17.13 5.01
N ASN A 821 12.88 -18.10 5.93
CA ASN A 821 11.68 -18.71 6.50
C ASN A 821 11.78 -18.67 8.04
N TRP A 822 10.72 -19.01 8.77
CA TRP A 822 10.56 -18.68 10.20
C TRP A 822 11.68 -19.17 11.13
N GLN A 823 12.38 -20.25 10.78
CA GLN A 823 13.56 -20.72 11.53
C GLN A 823 14.71 -19.72 11.51
N TRP A 824 14.83 -18.88 10.48
CA TRP A 824 15.88 -17.86 10.40
C TRP A 824 15.61 -16.63 11.24
N TRP A 825 14.38 -16.46 11.75
CA TRP A 825 13.96 -15.27 12.49
C TRP A 825 14.94 -14.94 13.62
N GLU A 826 15.21 -15.90 14.51
CA GLU A 826 16.09 -15.69 15.67
C GLU A 826 17.50 -15.22 15.28
N LEU A 827 18.02 -15.73 14.16
CA LEU A 827 19.38 -15.45 13.71
C LEU A 827 19.52 -14.15 12.92
N THR A 828 18.42 -13.61 12.39
CA THR A 828 18.43 -12.50 11.42
C THR A 828 17.65 -11.27 11.86
N ASN A 829 16.83 -11.36 12.91
CA ASN A 829 15.99 -10.28 13.38
C ASN A 829 16.78 -9.05 13.84
N ASP A 830 18.02 -9.26 14.33
CA ASP A 830 18.98 -8.20 14.59
C ASP A 830 20.41 -8.74 14.39
N ALA A 831 20.86 -8.73 13.14
CA ALA A 831 22.19 -9.21 12.75
C ALA A 831 22.99 -8.15 12.00
N ARG A 832 24.30 -8.36 11.89
CA ARG A 832 25.13 -7.62 10.92
C ARG A 832 25.82 -8.58 9.97
N VAL A 833 25.97 -8.17 8.73
CA VAL A 833 26.48 -9.01 7.64
C VAL A 833 27.60 -8.31 6.88
N LEU A 834 28.54 -9.10 6.37
CA LEU A 834 29.76 -8.61 5.76
C LEU A 834 29.48 -8.05 4.37
N ARG A 835 30.01 -6.86 4.05
CA ARG A 835 29.97 -6.31 2.68
C ARG A 835 31.13 -6.87 1.85
N LEU A 836 30.79 -7.42 0.70
CA LEU A 836 31.67 -8.22 -0.17
C LEU A 836 31.90 -7.57 -1.54
N ASN A 837 31.61 -6.28 -1.69
CA ASN A 837 31.73 -5.55 -2.97
C ASN A 837 33.15 -5.58 -3.57
N LYS A 838 34.17 -5.78 -2.74
CA LYS A 838 35.58 -5.85 -3.18
C LYS A 838 35.99 -7.25 -3.65
N THR A 839 35.13 -8.26 -3.51
CA THR A 839 35.39 -9.61 -4.05
C THR A 839 35.20 -9.63 -5.56
N ALA A 840 35.77 -10.65 -6.22
CA ALA A 840 35.57 -10.85 -7.66
C ALA A 840 34.06 -10.86 -8.04
N PRO A 841 33.68 -10.35 -9.22
CA PRO A 841 32.27 -10.25 -9.64
C PRO A 841 31.50 -11.57 -9.46
N GLY A 842 32.09 -12.72 -9.85
CA GLY A 842 31.48 -14.04 -9.73
C GLY A 842 31.48 -14.69 -8.35
N TYR A 843 32.11 -14.09 -7.33
CA TYR A 843 32.11 -14.65 -5.97
C TYR A 843 30.70 -14.60 -5.36
N ARG A 844 30.29 -15.69 -4.71
CA ARG A 844 29.00 -15.85 -4.02
C ARG A 844 29.24 -16.38 -2.60
N PRO A 845 28.69 -15.75 -1.55
CA PRO A 845 28.75 -16.30 -0.20
C PRO A 845 27.88 -17.57 -0.08
N ILE A 846 28.13 -18.39 0.93
CA ILE A 846 27.34 -19.60 1.20
C ILE A 846 25.92 -19.22 1.65
N LEU A 847 25.84 -18.19 2.52
CA LEU A 847 24.60 -17.56 2.94
C LEU A 847 24.67 -16.08 2.54
N GLN A 848 23.98 -15.74 1.45
CA GLN A 848 23.89 -14.38 0.93
C GLN A 848 22.75 -13.64 1.60
N VAL A 849 22.95 -12.36 1.87
CA VAL A 849 21.86 -11.44 2.22
C VAL A 849 21.58 -10.56 1.02
N ILE A 850 20.31 -10.44 0.67
CA ILE A 850 19.86 -9.64 -0.47
C ILE A 850 19.83 -8.18 -0.02
N ASP A 851 20.51 -7.30 -0.73
CA ASP A 851 20.47 -5.85 -0.45
C ASP A 851 19.42 -5.16 -1.34
N HIS A 852 18.93 -4.00 -0.89
CA HIS A 852 17.94 -3.22 -1.61
C HIS A 852 18.49 -2.73 -2.96
N PRO A 853 17.67 -2.70 -4.04
CA PRO A 853 18.09 -2.33 -5.40
C PRO A 853 18.69 -0.93 -5.56
N VAL A 854 18.46 -0.03 -4.60
CA VAL A 854 19.08 1.30 -4.58
C VAL A 854 20.60 1.21 -4.44
N ARG A 855 21.12 0.21 -3.69
CA ARG A 855 22.54 0.00 -3.43
C ARG A 855 23.11 -1.23 -4.14
N ASN A 856 22.37 -2.34 -4.13
CA ASN A 856 22.79 -3.65 -4.65
C ASN A 856 24.14 -4.12 -4.09
N ASP A 857 24.43 -3.86 -2.81
CA ASP A 857 25.67 -4.33 -2.22
C ASP A 857 25.67 -5.85 -2.08
N LYS A 858 26.81 -6.48 -2.36
CA LYS A 858 26.99 -7.92 -2.16
C LYS A 858 27.18 -8.17 -0.68
N LEU A 859 26.21 -8.78 0.00
CA LEU A 859 26.25 -9.03 1.45
C LEU A 859 26.32 -10.53 1.75
N GLY A 860 27.14 -10.93 2.73
CA GLY A 860 27.28 -12.34 3.12
C GLY A 860 27.30 -12.53 4.64
N ALA A 861 26.55 -13.53 5.11
CA ALA A 861 26.48 -13.91 6.52
C ALA A 861 27.32 -15.17 6.82
N ILE A 862 27.46 -16.07 5.85
CA ILE A 862 28.36 -17.24 5.94
C ILE A 862 29.24 -17.27 4.70
N VAL A 863 30.55 -17.23 4.92
CA VAL A 863 31.57 -17.24 3.86
C VAL A 863 32.73 -18.14 4.26
N GLU A 864 33.48 -18.62 3.27
CA GLU A 864 34.68 -19.42 3.51
C GLU A 864 35.79 -19.06 2.52
N THR A 865 37.03 -19.27 2.95
CA THR A 865 38.21 -19.09 2.10
C THR A 865 39.40 -19.87 2.65
N LYS A 866 40.33 -20.22 1.77
CA LYS A 866 41.67 -20.68 2.12
C LYS A 866 42.62 -19.50 2.30
N ILE A 867 43.42 -19.50 3.37
CA ILE A 867 44.46 -18.48 3.60
C ILE A 867 45.78 -19.18 3.91
N GLY A 868 46.75 -19.08 3.00
CA GLY A 868 48.00 -19.81 3.09
C GLY A 868 47.75 -21.33 3.11
N LYS A 869 48.19 -22.00 4.18
CA LYS A 869 47.99 -23.44 4.36
C LYS A 869 46.68 -23.80 5.09
N GLY A 870 46.02 -22.83 5.73
CA GLY A 870 44.83 -23.07 6.55
C GLY A 870 43.53 -22.73 5.85
N LYS A 871 42.42 -23.02 6.55
CA LYS A 871 41.04 -22.87 6.07
C LYS A 871 40.26 -22.02 7.06
N LEU A 872 39.41 -21.13 6.55
CA LEU A 872 38.58 -20.24 7.35
C LEU A 872 37.12 -20.37 6.93
N LEU A 873 36.23 -20.55 7.89
CA LEU A 873 34.80 -20.28 7.76
C LEU A 873 34.45 -19.11 8.68
N LEU A 874 33.84 -18.07 8.13
CA LEU A 874 33.30 -16.94 8.88
C LEU A 874 31.77 -17.05 8.91
N CYS A 875 31.20 -16.96 10.11
CA CYS A 875 29.77 -16.77 10.36
C CYS A 875 29.57 -15.43 11.08
N THR A 876 28.79 -14.52 10.52
CA THR A 876 28.47 -13.25 11.17
C THR A 876 27.22 -13.32 12.06
N LEU A 877 26.48 -14.43 11.97
CA LEU A 877 25.29 -14.65 12.80
C LEU A 877 25.71 -15.15 14.18
N ASP A 878 25.05 -14.65 15.23
CA ASP A 878 25.30 -15.10 16.59
C ASP A 878 24.75 -16.51 16.79
N VAL A 879 25.66 -17.48 16.71
CA VAL A 879 25.41 -18.90 16.95
C VAL A 879 25.98 -19.41 18.28
N LEU A 880 26.56 -18.52 19.10
CA LEU A 880 27.30 -18.89 20.31
C LEU A 880 26.57 -18.52 21.60
N SER A 881 25.74 -17.47 21.59
CA SER A 881 25.05 -17.04 22.81
C SER A 881 23.88 -17.96 23.17
N ASP A 882 23.71 -18.16 24.49
CA ASP A 882 22.62 -18.92 25.12
C ASP A 882 22.21 -20.22 24.39
N PRO A 883 23.14 -21.18 24.18
CA PRO A 883 22.86 -22.39 23.41
C PRO A 883 21.80 -23.31 24.06
N GLN A 884 21.44 -23.08 25.32
CA GLN A 884 20.40 -23.84 26.01
C GLN A 884 19.00 -23.44 25.51
N ASN A 885 18.74 -22.14 25.38
CA ASN A 885 17.43 -21.63 24.95
C ASN A 885 17.36 -21.30 23.44
N ARG A 886 18.50 -21.05 22.80
CA ARG A 886 18.60 -20.72 21.37
C ARG A 886 18.91 -21.94 20.52
N TYR A 887 17.94 -22.84 20.42
CA TYR A 887 18.13 -24.13 19.76
C TYR A 887 18.25 -24.05 18.24
N VAL A 888 17.80 -22.96 17.60
CA VAL A 888 18.10 -22.66 16.20
C VAL A 888 19.58 -22.38 16.02
N ALA A 889 20.13 -21.42 16.78
CA ALA A 889 21.56 -21.09 16.81
C ALA A 889 22.42 -22.32 17.11
N ARG A 890 22.05 -23.09 18.14
CA ARG A 890 22.71 -24.36 18.51
C ARG A 890 22.74 -25.34 17.33
N GLN A 891 21.62 -25.51 16.62
CA GLN A 891 21.56 -26.42 15.49
C GLN A 891 22.41 -25.93 14.30
N LEU A 892 22.40 -24.63 14.01
CA LEU A 892 23.24 -24.08 12.94
C LEU A 892 24.73 -24.27 13.26
N LEU A 893 25.15 -24.01 14.51
CA LEU A 893 26.51 -24.29 14.97
C LEU A 893 26.87 -25.77 14.79
N LYS A 894 25.98 -26.69 15.18
CA LYS A 894 26.17 -28.13 14.96
C LYS A 894 26.42 -28.45 13.48
N SER A 895 25.62 -27.85 12.59
CA SER A 895 25.72 -28.08 11.15
C SER A 895 27.04 -27.55 10.58
N ILE A 896 27.45 -26.34 10.99
CA ILE A 896 28.74 -25.73 10.62
C ILE A 896 29.92 -26.61 11.07
N LEU A 897 29.97 -27.02 12.34
CA LEU A 897 31.06 -27.84 12.87
C LEU A 897 31.14 -29.21 12.17
N THR A 898 29.99 -29.80 11.84
CA THR A 898 29.93 -31.08 11.12
C THR A 898 30.48 -30.94 9.70
N TYR A 899 30.14 -29.86 9.00
CA TYR A 899 30.68 -29.55 7.68
C TYR A 899 32.19 -29.32 7.73
N MET A 900 32.66 -28.48 8.65
CA MET A 900 34.10 -28.18 8.80
C MET A 900 34.95 -29.39 9.20
N SER A 901 34.32 -30.41 9.79
CA SER A 901 34.97 -31.68 10.14
C SER A 901 34.91 -32.72 9.02
N SER A 902 34.18 -32.45 7.93
CA SER A 902 34.06 -33.38 6.80
C SER A 902 35.07 -33.05 5.69
N PRO A 903 35.33 -34.01 4.77
CA PRO A 903 36.11 -33.74 3.56
C PRO A 903 35.48 -32.69 2.63
N ASP A 904 34.18 -32.39 2.79
CA ASP A 904 33.47 -31.42 1.95
C ASP A 904 33.92 -29.97 2.24
N PHE A 905 34.49 -29.71 3.42
CA PHE A 905 35.06 -28.41 3.74
C PHE A 905 36.41 -28.22 3.05
N ASP A 906 36.35 -27.86 1.77
CA ASP A 906 37.51 -27.57 0.92
C ASP A 906 37.40 -26.20 0.24
N PRO A 907 37.47 -25.11 1.03
CA PRO A 907 37.30 -23.76 0.50
C PRO A 907 38.41 -23.40 -0.48
N GLN A 908 38.05 -22.64 -1.51
CA GLN A 908 38.99 -22.07 -2.46
C GLN A 908 39.70 -20.84 -1.89
N GLU A 909 40.90 -20.53 -2.38
CA GLU A 909 41.62 -19.32 -1.99
C GLU A 909 40.92 -18.08 -2.55
N ASN A 910 40.59 -17.14 -1.68
CA ASN A 910 40.04 -15.84 -2.02
C ASN A 910 40.78 -14.78 -1.20
N LYS A 911 41.70 -14.06 -1.85
CA LYS A 911 42.58 -13.09 -1.22
C LYS A 911 41.83 -11.82 -0.85
N GLU A 912 40.93 -11.38 -1.70
CA GLU A 912 40.09 -10.20 -1.47
C GLU A 912 39.21 -10.41 -0.23
N LEU A 913 38.67 -11.62 -0.04
CA LEU A 913 37.90 -11.94 1.16
C LEU A 913 38.77 -11.96 2.42
N ALA A 914 39.96 -12.54 2.35
CA ALA A 914 40.91 -12.52 3.46
C ALA A 914 41.29 -11.08 3.85
N GLU A 915 41.51 -10.21 2.87
CA GLU A 915 41.75 -8.78 3.08
C GLU A 915 40.53 -8.06 3.68
N ILE A 916 39.31 -8.35 3.23
CA ILE A 916 38.10 -7.78 3.82
C ILE A 916 38.00 -8.16 5.30
N ILE A 917 38.23 -9.44 5.65
CA ILE A 917 38.08 -9.95 7.02
C ILE A 917 39.18 -9.45 7.96
N PHE A 918 40.43 -9.47 7.51
CA PHE A 918 41.61 -9.17 8.34
C PHE A 918 42.24 -7.81 8.06
N SER A 919 41.67 -7.01 7.16
CA SER A 919 41.97 -5.59 7.16
C SER A 919 41.76 -5.12 8.58
N LYS A 920 42.73 -4.36 9.12
CA LYS A 920 42.42 -3.57 10.30
C LYS A 920 41.10 -2.91 9.96
N ALA A 921 40.17 -2.83 10.91
CA ALA A 921 39.32 -1.68 10.89
C ALA A 921 40.32 -0.52 10.73
N ASN A 922 40.42 0.05 9.53
CA ASN A 922 40.42 1.48 9.44
C ASN A 922 39.23 1.77 10.32
N SER A 923 39.49 2.10 11.59
CA SER A 923 38.54 2.83 12.40
C SER A 923 37.95 3.78 11.40
N SER A 924 36.71 3.52 11.00
CA SER A 924 36.03 4.20 9.92
C SER A 924 36.44 5.64 10.04
N ALA A 925 37.32 6.11 9.13
CA ALA A 925 38.30 7.18 9.38
C ALA A 925 37.77 8.07 10.48
N SER A 926 38.30 7.93 11.72
CA SER A 926 37.69 8.45 12.97
C SER A 926 36.67 9.53 12.65
N VAL A 927 35.36 9.26 12.75
CA VAL A 927 34.34 10.19 12.22
C VAL A 927 34.63 11.62 12.68
N ILE A 928 35.23 11.73 13.86
CA ILE A 928 35.86 12.91 14.44
C ILE A 928 37.30 13.11 13.88
N GLN A 929 37.48 14.17 13.10
CA GLN A 929 38.76 14.66 12.60
C GLN A 929 39.59 15.32 13.71
N SER A 930 38.98 16.16 14.56
CA SER A 930 39.67 16.84 15.66
C SER A 930 38.72 17.22 16.80
N VAL A 931 39.25 17.37 18.01
CA VAL A 931 38.51 17.84 19.20
C VAL A 931 39.30 18.98 19.85
N LYS A 932 38.66 20.13 20.08
CA LYS A 932 39.27 21.31 20.73
C LYS A 932 38.33 21.84 21.81
N SER A 933 38.82 21.96 23.05
CA SER A 933 38.08 22.62 24.13
C SER A 933 38.55 24.04 24.39
N SER A 934 37.67 24.87 24.96
CA SER A 934 38.05 26.18 25.51
C SER A 934 38.97 25.97 26.73
N PRO A 935 40.17 26.56 26.78
CA PRO A 935 41.19 26.24 27.78
C PRO A 935 40.88 26.76 29.20
N GLU A 936 39.96 27.71 29.37
CA GLU A 936 39.86 28.48 30.62
C GLU A 936 39.29 27.72 31.83
N ASN A 937 38.66 26.55 31.65
CA ASN A 937 38.10 25.76 32.78
C ASN A 937 38.18 24.23 32.59
N SER A 938 39.03 23.74 31.67
CA SER A 938 39.25 22.31 31.41
C SER A 938 40.48 21.84 32.19
N GLU A 939 40.30 21.05 33.25
CA GLU A 939 41.40 20.52 34.09
C GLU A 939 42.10 19.31 33.47
N SER A 940 41.46 18.64 32.51
CA SER A 940 42.06 17.60 31.66
C SER A 940 41.60 17.75 30.21
N PRO A 941 42.28 17.11 29.23
CA PRO A 941 41.87 17.16 27.82
C PRO A 941 40.45 16.64 27.59
N SER A 942 39.67 17.33 26.75
CA SER A 942 38.33 16.88 26.36
C SER A 942 38.33 15.60 25.52
N LEU A 943 39.47 15.27 24.90
CA LEU A 943 39.66 14.03 24.16
C LEU A 943 39.43 12.78 25.03
N PHE A 944 39.64 12.90 26.35
CA PHE A 944 39.39 11.82 27.30
C PHE A 944 37.92 11.42 27.44
N ALA A 945 36.98 12.23 26.95
CA ALA A 945 35.57 11.84 26.88
C ALA A 945 35.24 11.00 25.63
N PHE A 946 36.20 10.80 24.72
CA PHE A 946 36.00 10.14 23.42
C PHE A 946 36.99 9.01 23.14
N ASP A 947 37.91 8.71 24.06
CA ASP A 947 38.98 7.71 23.88
C ASP A 947 38.57 6.27 24.28
N SER A 948 37.34 6.10 24.79
CA SER A 948 36.76 4.82 25.26
C SER A 948 37.50 4.19 26.46
N ASP A 949 38.43 4.92 27.11
CA ASP A 949 39.10 4.46 28.32
C ASP A 949 38.38 5.03 29.56
N LEU A 950 37.70 4.16 30.30
CA LEU A 950 36.94 4.56 31.50
C LEU A 950 37.84 4.98 32.67
N ALA A 951 39.17 4.82 32.57
CA ALA A 951 40.14 5.31 33.54
C ALA A 951 40.55 6.77 33.29
N SER A 952 40.33 7.30 32.07
CA SER A 952 40.46 8.72 31.72
C SER A 952 39.11 9.43 31.82
N SER A 953 39.13 10.73 32.12
CA SER A 953 37.92 11.56 32.15
C SER A 953 38.25 12.99 31.80
N TRP A 954 37.33 13.64 31.09
CA TRP A 954 37.36 15.08 30.87
C TRP A 954 36.86 15.80 32.13
N LYS A 955 37.77 16.47 32.82
CA LYS A 955 37.55 17.17 34.08
C LYS A 955 37.31 18.65 33.79
N ILE A 956 36.19 19.16 34.25
CA ILE A 956 35.76 20.55 34.06
C ILE A 956 35.62 21.19 35.44
N ALA A 957 36.40 22.25 35.69
CA ALA A 957 36.37 22.96 36.96
C ALA A 957 35.00 23.59 37.22
N ALA A 958 34.60 23.69 38.50
CA ALA A 958 33.40 24.40 38.87
C ALA A 958 33.53 25.91 38.58
N SER A 959 32.67 26.45 37.72
CA SER A 959 32.67 27.85 37.31
C SER A 959 31.26 28.32 36.91
N ASP A 960 31.04 29.64 36.82
CA ASP A 960 29.83 30.24 36.21
C ASP A 960 29.95 30.37 34.68
N THR A 961 31.15 30.14 34.14
CA THR A 961 31.44 30.26 32.72
C THR A 961 31.29 28.91 32.02
N LYS A 962 30.64 28.91 30.86
CA LYS A 962 30.49 27.72 30.03
C LYS A 962 31.84 27.19 29.55
N VAL A 963 31.94 25.87 29.42
CA VAL A 963 33.04 25.19 28.74
C VAL A 963 32.53 24.67 27.42
N SER A 964 33.25 24.96 26.34
CA SER A 964 32.87 24.56 25.00
C SER A 964 33.87 23.56 24.44
N CYS A 965 33.36 22.55 23.75
CA CYS A 965 34.14 21.54 23.03
C CYS A 965 33.67 21.51 21.58
N VAL A 966 34.58 21.83 20.67
CA VAL A 966 34.35 21.80 19.21
C VAL A 966 34.93 20.52 18.66
N ILE A 967 34.09 19.75 17.98
CA ILE A 967 34.39 18.45 17.41
C ILE A 967 34.21 18.59 15.90
N GLU A 968 35.31 18.51 15.15
CA GLU A 968 35.29 18.51 13.69
C GLU A 968 35.12 17.08 13.19
N LEU A 969 34.23 16.85 12.23
CA LEU A 969 34.01 15.56 11.59
C LEU A 969 34.72 15.49 10.23
N ASN A 970 35.14 14.29 9.82
CA ASN A 970 35.80 14.06 8.53
C ASN A 970 34.90 14.41 7.33
N VAL A 971 33.59 14.21 7.47
CA VAL A 971 32.54 14.63 6.52
C VAL A 971 31.30 15.04 7.30
N SER A 972 30.45 15.88 6.72
CA SER A 972 29.20 16.28 7.37
C SER A 972 28.30 15.07 7.64
N ARG A 973 27.82 14.93 8.88
CA ARG A 973 26.95 13.83 9.33
C ARG A 973 25.66 14.37 9.94
N LEU A 974 24.57 13.62 9.80
CA LEU A 974 23.31 13.90 10.51
C LEU A 974 23.48 13.49 11.96
N VAL A 975 23.39 14.41 12.90
CA VAL A 975 23.47 14.11 14.34
C VAL A 975 22.06 14.03 14.90
N MET A 976 21.67 12.86 15.37
CA MET A 976 20.30 12.56 15.85
C MET A 976 20.17 12.51 17.36
N GLY A 977 21.28 12.44 18.09
CA GLY A 977 21.30 12.42 19.54
C GLY A 977 22.71 12.22 20.10
N CYS A 978 22.81 12.17 21.42
CA CYS A 978 24.03 11.81 22.13
C CYS A 978 23.74 11.11 23.45
N THR A 979 24.68 10.29 23.93
CA THR A 979 24.75 9.84 25.31
C THR A 979 25.95 10.47 26.00
N MET A 980 25.82 10.77 27.30
CA MET A 980 26.89 11.36 28.10
C MET A 980 26.93 10.68 29.47
N LYS A 981 28.12 10.20 29.87
CA LYS A 981 28.33 9.51 31.15
C LYS A 981 29.23 10.32 32.07
N LEU A 982 28.77 10.53 33.31
CA LEU A 982 29.52 11.21 34.37
C LEU A 982 29.91 10.25 35.51
N THR A 983 30.96 10.56 36.27
CA THR A 983 31.29 9.83 37.52
C THR A 983 30.71 10.55 38.75
N ASP A 984 30.03 9.79 39.61
CA ASP A 984 29.42 10.14 40.91
C ASP A 984 28.05 10.87 40.90
N GLN A 985 27.11 10.33 41.68
CA GLN A 985 25.68 10.70 41.76
C GLN A 985 25.35 11.87 42.70
N ASP A 986 26.35 12.52 43.32
CA ASP A 986 26.13 13.60 44.29
C ASP A 986 26.10 15.02 43.67
N PHE A 987 25.77 15.14 42.38
CA PHE A 987 25.79 16.42 41.66
C PHE A 987 24.39 16.84 41.17
N ASN A 988 24.03 18.10 41.44
CA ASN A 988 22.92 18.78 40.75
C ASN A 988 23.27 18.95 39.25
N PRO A 989 22.31 18.82 38.33
CA PRO A 989 22.58 18.64 36.90
C PRO A 989 23.26 19.87 36.27
N ALA A 990 24.38 19.64 35.57
CA ALA A 990 24.94 20.64 34.67
C ALA A 990 24.10 20.68 33.40
N ALA A 991 23.64 21.86 33.00
CA ALA A 991 22.97 22.02 31.72
C ALA A 991 24.01 21.91 30.59
N PHE A 992 23.65 21.21 29.53
CA PHE A 992 24.46 21.16 28.32
C PHE A 992 23.63 21.47 27.09
N THR A 993 24.32 21.88 26.04
CA THR A 993 23.73 22.24 24.76
C THR A 993 24.64 21.78 23.64
N VAL A 994 24.06 21.18 22.60
CA VAL A 994 24.77 20.74 21.40
C VAL A 994 24.28 21.53 20.21
N TYR A 995 25.23 22.05 19.43
CA TYR A 995 25.01 22.68 18.14
C TYR A 995 25.66 21.84 17.05
N VAL A 996 25.06 21.84 15.86
CA VAL A 996 25.59 21.16 14.67
C VAL A 996 25.54 22.13 13.50
N THR A 997 26.68 22.34 12.85
CA THR A 997 26.87 23.36 11.80
C THR A 997 27.96 22.94 10.82
N ASP A 998 27.96 23.50 9.62
CA ASP A 998 29.10 23.41 8.68
C ASP A 998 30.09 24.58 8.86
N ASN A 999 29.73 25.60 9.67
CA ASN A 999 30.58 26.74 9.99
C ASN A 999 30.67 26.94 11.52
N PRO A 1000 31.80 26.67 12.18
CA PRO A 1000 31.92 26.75 13.64
C PRO A 1000 31.83 28.20 14.18
N GLU A 1001 31.88 29.22 13.32
CA GLU A 1001 31.66 30.62 13.69
C GLU A 1001 30.17 31.02 13.69
N ASP A 1002 29.29 30.19 13.12
CA ASP A 1002 27.83 30.39 13.11
C ASP A 1002 27.13 29.10 13.57
N LEU A 1003 26.76 29.07 14.85
CA LEU A 1003 26.23 27.88 15.51
C LEU A 1003 24.78 27.57 15.09
N GLY A 1004 24.01 28.59 14.69
CA GLY A 1004 22.56 28.50 14.54
C GLY A 1004 21.84 28.04 15.82
N GLU A 1005 20.65 27.46 15.64
CA GLU A 1005 19.85 26.93 16.75
C GLU A 1005 20.43 25.63 17.33
N PRO A 1006 20.35 25.43 18.66
CA PRO A 1006 20.80 24.20 19.31
C PRO A 1006 19.93 23.01 18.90
N VAL A 1007 20.60 21.90 18.65
CA VAL A 1007 19.98 20.65 18.20
C VAL A 1007 19.63 19.72 19.35
N ILE A 1008 20.39 19.76 20.45
CA ILE A 1008 20.14 18.98 21.68
C ILE A 1008 20.34 19.90 22.87
N THR A 1009 19.44 19.84 23.85
CA THR A 1009 19.55 20.57 25.13
C THR A 1009 19.12 19.63 26.25
N GLY A 1010 19.83 19.61 27.36
CA GLY A 1010 19.46 18.77 28.49
C GLY A 1010 20.10 19.20 29.79
N GLU A 1011 19.57 18.65 30.88
CA GLU A 1011 20.13 18.66 32.22
C GLU A 1011 20.52 17.20 32.53
N ILE A 1012 21.66 16.95 33.17
CA ILE A 1012 22.25 15.60 33.27
C ILE A 1012 21.98 14.96 34.65
N PRO A 1013 21.17 13.89 34.77
CA PRO A 1013 21.10 13.12 36.01
C PRO A 1013 21.43 11.61 35.86
N GLY A 1014 21.72 11.09 34.65
CA GLY A 1014 21.97 9.64 34.43
C GLY A 1014 22.28 9.23 32.98
N ASN A 1015 22.46 7.90 32.76
CA ASN A 1015 22.76 7.24 31.46
C ASN A 1015 21.57 7.31 30.47
N GLU A 1016 21.14 8.50 30.10
CA GLU A 1016 20.03 8.71 29.17
C GLU A 1016 20.52 9.09 27.77
N VAL A 1017 19.71 8.75 26.76
CA VAL A 1017 19.92 9.21 25.38
C VAL A 1017 19.23 10.56 25.24
N PHE A 1018 20.00 11.59 24.91
CA PHE A 1018 19.46 12.91 24.61
C PHE A 1018 19.24 13.03 23.12
N GLU A 1019 17.98 13.21 22.73
CA GLU A 1019 17.58 13.19 21.33
C GLU A 1019 17.60 14.58 20.73
N ALA A 1020 17.90 14.67 19.43
CA ALA A 1020 17.89 15.94 18.73
C ALA A 1020 16.48 16.44 18.40
N LYS A 1021 16.33 17.76 18.21
CA LYS A 1021 15.08 18.39 17.75
C LYS A 1021 14.65 17.82 16.40
N GLN A 1022 13.34 17.80 16.18
CA GLN A 1022 12.77 17.49 14.87
C GLN A 1022 12.96 18.70 13.93
N TRP A 1023 13.52 18.44 12.77
CA TRP A 1023 13.68 19.41 11.69
C TRP A 1023 12.99 18.89 10.44
N ASP A 1024 12.24 19.77 9.79
CA ASP A 1024 11.66 19.53 8.48
C ASP A 1024 12.64 20.03 7.42
N ASN A 1025 13.14 19.13 6.58
CA ASN A 1025 14.04 19.46 5.48
C ASN A 1025 13.33 19.50 4.11
N GLY A 1026 11.99 19.47 4.10
CA GLY A 1026 11.18 19.44 2.87
C GLY A 1026 11.00 18.04 2.27
N PHE A 1027 11.56 16.99 2.88
CA PHE A 1027 11.47 15.60 2.41
C PHE A 1027 11.14 14.60 3.53
N THR A 1028 11.58 14.85 4.77
CA THR A 1028 11.32 14.02 5.96
C THR A 1028 11.33 14.86 7.23
N ILE A 1029 10.54 14.44 8.24
CA ILE A 1029 10.75 14.90 9.63
C ILE A 1029 11.95 14.13 10.18
N GLN A 1030 13.12 14.75 10.17
CA GLN A 1030 14.35 14.14 10.69
C GLN A 1030 14.56 14.58 12.13
N LYS A 1031 14.94 13.64 12.98
CA LYS A 1031 15.34 13.93 14.36
C LYS A 1031 16.83 14.25 14.35
N GLY A 1032 17.20 15.50 14.11
CA GLY A 1032 18.61 15.87 13.97
C GLY A 1032 18.90 16.98 12.98
N LYS A 1033 20.19 17.34 12.89
CA LYS A 1033 20.71 18.29 11.90
C LYS A 1033 22.01 17.75 11.32
N LYS A 1034 22.23 17.98 10.01
CA LYS A 1034 23.46 17.59 9.32
C LYS A 1034 24.49 18.71 9.41
N GLY A 1035 25.74 18.36 9.71
CA GLY A 1035 26.84 19.33 9.75
C GLY A 1035 28.21 18.68 9.92
N LYS A 1036 29.26 19.43 9.60
CA LYS A 1036 30.67 19.03 9.73
C LYS A 1036 31.22 19.25 11.14
N PHE A 1037 30.66 20.15 11.92
CA PHE A 1037 31.11 20.48 13.27
C PHE A 1037 30.01 20.23 14.30
N ILE A 1038 30.39 19.65 15.42
CA ILE A 1038 29.55 19.51 16.61
C ILE A 1038 30.16 20.37 17.72
N ILE A 1039 29.37 21.28 18.30
CA ILE A 1039 29.80 22.14 19.40
C ILE A 1039 28.99 21.76 20.62
N LEU A 1040 29.67 21.22 21.62
CA LEU A 1040 29.11 20.88 22.93
C LEU A 1040 29.47 21.97 23.92
N GLU A 1041 28.46 22.61 24.50
CA GLU A 1041 28.62 23.56 25.60
C GLU A 1041 28.10 22.93 26.89
N ILE A 1042 28.92 22.92 27.93
CA ILE A 1042 28.54 22.47 29.28
C ILE A 1042 28.63 23.68 30.20
N LYS A 1043 27.56 23.96 30.94
CA LYS A 1043 27.52 25.02 31.94
C LYS A 1043 27.60 24.43 33.36
N PRO A 1044 28.79 24.43 34.00
CA PRO A 1044 28.90 24.06 35.40
C PRO A 1044 28.11 25.02 36.30
N GLN A 1045 27.65 24.54 37.47
CA GLN A 1045 27.02 25.40 38.49
C GLN A 1045 28.02 25.69 39.62
N LYS A 1046 28.29 26.97 39.90
CA LYS A 1046 29.26 27.43 40.91
C LYS A 1046 28.97 27.01 42.35
N GLN A 1047 27.74 26.59 42.67
CA GLN A 1047 27.40 26.13 44.03
C GLN A 1047 28.10 24.82 44.43
N ASN A 1048 28.65 24.06 43.46
CA ASN A 1048 29.44 22.86 43.73
C ASN A 1048 30.93 23.16 43.76
N LYS A 1049 31.63 22.77 44.83
CA LYS A 1049 33.10 22.92 44.95
C LYS A 1049 33.90 21.83 44.20
N ALA A 1050 33.24 20.91 43.49
CA ALA A 1050 33.87 19.77 42.83
C ALA A 1050 33.73 19.84 41.29
N ALA A 1051 34.79 19.42 40.58
CA ALA A 1051 34.86 19.41 39.13
C ALA A 1051 33.94 18.34 38.50
N ILE A 1052 33.31 18.65 37.37
CA ILE A 1052 32.53 17.69 36.57
C ILE A 1052 33.50 16.73 35.88
N ARG A 1053 33.22 15.43 35.91
CA ARG A 1053 34.00 14.41 35.20
C ARG A 1053 33.16 13.73 34.14
N VAL A 1054 33.43 14.03 32.87
CA VAL A 1054 32.81 13.36 31.74
C VAL A 1054 33.68 12.18 31.33
N ASN A 1055 33.16 10.96 31.51
CA ASN A 1055 33.88 9.72 31.23
C ASN A 1055 33.69 9.27 29.79
N GLU A 1056 32.51 9.48 29.22
CA GLU A 1056 32.19 9.01 27.88
C GLU A 1056 31.12 9.89 27.24
N ILE A 1057 31.31 10.24 25.97
CA ILE A 1057 30.30 10.83 25.11
C ILE A 1057 30.20 9.98 23.84
N GLN A 1058 28.99 9.52 23.50
CA GLN A 1058 28.74 8.85 22.23
C GLN A 1058 27.76 9.67 21.39
N TRP A 1059 28.10 9.91 20.12
CA TRP A 1059 27.23 10.58 19.16
C TRP A 1059 26.38 9.56 18.41
N ILE A 1060 25.09 9.84 18.29
CA ILE A 1060 24.17 9.05 17.49
C ILE A 1060 24.06 9.74 16.14
N PHE A 1061 24.74 9.17 15.13
CA PHE A 1061 24.65 9.64 13.76
C PHE A 1061 23.50 8.94 13.02
N GLY A 1062 22.76 9.70 12.22
CA GLY A 1062 21.90 9.16 11.17
C GLY A 1062 22.70 8.97 9.89
N ASP A 1063 22.30 8.00 9.06
CA ASP A 1063 22.90 7.74 7.75
C ASP A 1063 22.56 8.83 6.72
#